data_AF-A0A939XLB6-F1
#
_entry.id   AF-A0A939XLB6-F1
#
_cell.length_a   1.000
_cell.length_b   1.000
_cell.length_c   1.000
_cell.angle_alpha   90.00
_cell.angle_beta   90.00
_cell.angle_gamma   90.00
#
_symmetry.space_group_name_H-M   'P 1'
#
loop_
_entity.id
_entity.type
_entity.pdbx_description
1 polymer ?
#
loop_
_entity_poly.entity_id
_entity_poly.type
_entity_poly.pdbx_seq_one_letter_code
_entity_poly.pdbx_strand_id
1 'polypeptide(L)'
;MANKILKAAIILMLTVVTTQVCAQDIIVVNPELKKTVPYEFNSEWHYLSSDLYLFNGTKFQTTLNGIYAALPKKKRAEAPTPENILITASIDGTTLGKLSYPIFNFTVKTTDGSTMKTYTADSYEAIRLMDNLPLTSMGNNKIDCNINIDIITKATPNKIFDFVATQLKSISDFSAPLTAAKTLVGELGSLITSKTNNKEYKFNSTIRLYEEDGFSKRVASVSVYSFIPSQQGSAGINPEPLYKYIDETDNPKLDRDKIASLVKCSQYPFMVIVNYKSKYASDPVIGDQTTSETVEARLAKVKNAYENSLLSAEIYTQELKLIDYLNEFVTLKSSINNYTLNTKNRITDDFKPMFKQIFENYMKLRATMQSRIKEYGGNPVFQNEFLPTYQTIITNAEGYLDGDNNLKNIKNTARAISDYYSSPKNRTPEDNEKTLSILHSITFPDNAGNNGAIGELNSLIISIENEQYTKVFAGKIDQLKAMRPGAEASAFCEKLKSEVNSTYCRQCSEKASSVINDYMQRQEDENNRLAAKRLDAATTNARDQVFAILQKEKIIRRHFDNDYRDGMPEDVEYIKEDFDRLQQNRKKLQSALNNEYSGLNTTQLNIVTEEIEYQTQDLAKILERICKRMPELCDE
;
A
#
# COMPACT_ATOMS: atom_id res chain seq x y z
N MET A 1 -98.07 -8.35 -4.58
CA MET A 1 -97.30 -8.04 -5.82
C MET A 1 -95.82 -7.79 -5.56
N ALA A 2 -95.44 -7.04 -4.52
CA ALA A 2 -94.04 -6.72 -4.17
C ALA A 2 -93.09 -7.93 -4.02
N ASN A 3 -93.56 -9.06 -3.45
CA ASN A 3 -92.71 -10.23 -3.21
C ASN A 3 -92.32 -11.02 -4.49
N LYS A 4 -93.06 -10.83 -5.59
CA LYS A 4 -92.71 -11.43 -6.90
C LYS A 4 -91.67 -10.59 -7.65
N ILE A 5 -91.73 -9.26 -7.50
CA ILE A 5 -90.78 -8.32 -8.12
C ILE A 5 -89.42 -8.41 -7.45
N LEU A 6 -89.36 -8.56 -6.12
CA LEU A 6 -88.10 -8.72 -5.40
C LEU A 6 -87.38 -10.04 -5.76
N LYS A 7 -88.12 -11.14 -5.91
CA LYS A 7 -87.55 -12.42 -6.36
C LYS A 7 -87.05 -12.35 -7.80
N ALA A 8 -87.77 -11.66 -8.70
CA ALA A 8 -87.33 -11.44 -10.06
C ALA A 8 -86.06 -10.58 -10.12
N ALA A 9 -85.97 -9.51 -9.30
CA ALA A 9 -84.78 -8.65 -9.22
C ALA A 9 -83.56 -9.38 -8.64
N ILE A 10 -83.73 -10.25 -7.64
CA ILE A 10 -82.65 -11.06 -7.07
C ILE A 10 -82.18 -12.13 -8.06
N ILE A 11 -83.09 -12.77 -8.80
CA ILE A 11 -82.72 -13.74 -9.85
C ILE A 11 -82.01 -13.02 -11.02
N LEU A 12 -82.44 -11.80 -11.38
CA LEU A 12 -81.79 -10.97 -12.39
C LEU A 12 -80.40 -10.49 -11.92
N MET A 13 -80.25 -10.08 -10.66
CA MET A 13 -78.93 -9.77 -10.09
C MET A 13 -78.02 -11.00 -10.02
N LEU A 14 -78.52 -12.17 -9.62
CA LEU A 14 -77.72 -13.40 -9.60
C LEU A 14 -77.32 -13.88 -11.00
N THR A 15 -78.14 -13.63 -12.03
CA THR A 15 -77.80 -13.96 -13.43
C THR A 15 -76.88 -12.93 -14.08
N VAL A 16 -76.97 -11.65 -13.70
CA VAL A 16 -76.05 -10.60 -14.16
C VAL A 16 -74.68 -10.69 -13.45
N VAL A 17 -74.64 -11.12 -12.18
CA VAL A 17 -73.37 -11.31 -11.44
C VAL A 17 -72.64 -12.60 -11.85
N THR A 18 -73.36 -13.63 -12.32
CA THR A 18 -72.73 -14.87 -12.83
C THR A 18 -72.23 -14.79 -14.28
N THR A 19 -72.54 -13.71 -15.01
CA THR A 19 -72.10 -13.53 -16.40
C THR A 19 -70.88 -12.63 -16.57
N GLN A 20 -70.30 -12.11 -15.48
CA GLN A 20 -69.10 -11.24 -15.52
C GLN A 20 -67.79 -11.87 -15.05
N VAL A 21 -67.71 -13.19 -14.89
CA VAL A 21 -66.42 -13.88 -14.64
C VAL A 21 -66.25 -15.04 -15.61
N CYS A 22 -65.91 -14.72 -16.85
CA CYS A 22 -65.19 -15.63 -17.73
C CYS A 22 -63.92 -14.90 -18.17
N ALA A 23 -63.00 -14.74 -17.22
CA ALA A 23 -61.66 -14.23 -17.48
C ALA A 23 -61.01 -15.11 -18.55
N GLN A 24 -60.61 -14.47 -19.63
CA GLN A 24 -60.25 -15.08 -20.90
C GLN A 24 -58.74 -15.35 -20.97
N ASP A 25 -58.16 -15.82 -19.86
CA ASP A 25 -56.75 -16.20 -19.79
C ASP A 25 -56.63 -17.69 -20.12
N ILE A 26 -56.35 -17.93 -21.39
CA ILE A 26 -56.40 -19.24 -22.03
C ILE A 26 -55.07 -19.99 -21.82
N ILE A 27 -53.94 -19.26 -21.83
CA ILE A 27 -52.62 -19.76 -21.44
C ILE A 27 -52.22 -19.11 -20.12
N VAL A 28 -51.75 -19.90 -19.17
CA VAL A 28 -51.25 -19.44 -17.88
C VAL A 28 -49.75 -19.71 -17.77
N VAL A 29 -49.06 -18.83 -17.04
CA VAL A 29 -47.67 -19.06 -16.65
C VAL A 29 -47.68 -19.94 -15.40
N ASN A 30 -47.18 -21.17 -15.51
CA ASN A 30 -47.06 -22.08 -14.38
C ASN A 30 -45.61 -22.16 -13.91
N PRO A 31 -45.30 -21.80 -12.64
CA PRO A 31 -43.96 -22.00 -12.08
C PRO A 31 -43.72 -23.50 -11.85
N GLU A 32 -42.83 -24.10 -12.64
CA GLU A 32 -42.51 -25.53 -12.54
C GLU A 32 -41.39 -25.77 -11.52
N LEU A 33 -40.42 -24.86 -11.46
CA LEU A 33 -39.22 -25.01 -10.65
C LEU A 33 -38.63 -23.68 -10.22
N LYS A 34 -38.08 -23.64 -9.01
CA LYS A 34 -37.26 -22.55 -8.50
C LYS A 34 -36.18 -23.10 -7.58
N LYS A 35 -34.91 -22.88 -7.93
CA LYS A 35 -33.74 -23.35 -7.17
C LYS A 35 -32.76 -22.21 -6.95
N THR A 36 -32.36 -22.04 -5.70
CA THR A 36 -31.21 -21.22 -5.34
C THR A 36 -29.99 -22.13 -5.23
N VAL A 37 -28.84 -21.67 -5.74
CA VAL A 37 -27.57 -22.39 -5.63
C VAL A 37 -27.18 -22.46 -4.15
N PRO A 38 -26.65 -23.59 -3.63
CA PRO A 38 -26.28 -23.73 -2.22
C PRO A 38 -25.07 -22.87 -1.77
N TYR A 39 -24.56 -22.00 -2.65
CA TYR A 39 -23.43 -21.11 -2.35
C TYR A 39 -23.85 -19.95 -1.43
N GLU A 40 -23.08 -19.73 -0.36
CA GLU A 40 -23.30 -18.59 0.54
C GLU A 40 -22.73 -17.30 -0.07
N PHE A 41 -23.61 -16.48 -0.63
CA PHE A 41 -23.27 -15.15 -1.09
C PHE A 41 -23.04 -14.22 0.11
N ASN A 42 -21.80 -13.81 0.32
CA ASN A 42 -21.42 -12.77 1.29
C ASN A 42 -21.72 -11.36 0.73
N SER A 43 -21.34 -10.33 1.48
CA SER A 43 -21.56 -8.93 1.10
C SER A 43 -20.92 -8.56 -0.23
N GLU A 44 -19.85 -9.21 -0.69
CA GLU A 44 -19.09 -8.84 -1.90
C GLU A 44 -19.86 -8.96 -3.22
N TRP A 45 -20.97 -9.71 -3.21
CA TRP A 45 -21.75 -10.01 -4.40
C TRP A 45 -22.85 -8.97 -4.60
N HIS A 46 -22.42 -7.79 -5.04
CA HIS A 46 -23.24 -6.58 -5.06
C HIS A 46 -24.07 -6.38 -6.33
N TYR A 47 -23.90 -7.19 -7.37
CA TYR A 47 -24.58 -6.96 -8.66
C TYR A 47 -25.40 -8.17 -9.11
N LEU A 48 -26.46 -7.92 -9.88
CA LEU A 48 -27.33 -8.89 -10.51
C LEU A 48 -27.24 -8.81 -12.03
N SER A 49 -27.17 -9.97 -12.68
CA SER A 49 -27.48 -10.12 -14.11
C SER A 49 -28.56 -11.19 -14.30
N SER A 50 -29.44 -11.04 -15.28
CA SER A 50 -30.53 -11.99 -15.53
C SER A 50 -30.62 -12.35 -17.00
N ASP A 51 -30.48 -13.64 -17.30
CA ASP A 51 -30.61 -14.20 -18.65
C ASP A 51 -31.92 -15.02 -18.75
N LEU A 52 -32.70 -14.77 -19.81
CA LEU A 52 -33.97 -15.43 -20.09
C LEU A 52 -33.83 -16.30 -21.35
N TYR A 53 -34.24 -17.56 -21.24
CA TYR A 53 -34.19 -18.54 -22.33
C TYR A 53 -35.59 -19.07 -22.64
N LEU A 54 -36.09 -18.83 -23.85
CA LEU A 54 -37.33 -19.45 -24.33
C LEU A 54 -37.02 -20.76 -25.07
N PHE A 55 -37.72 -21.83 -24.69
CA PHE A 55 -37.64 -23.14 -25.32
C PHE A 55 -39.01 -23.55 -25.88
N ASN A 56 -38.99 -24.36 -26.95
CA ASN A 56 -40.18 -24.86 -27.63
C ASN A 56 -41.17 -23.76 -28.03
N GLY A 57 -40.67 -22.62 -28.53
CA GLY A 57 -41.52 -21.51 -28.97
C GLY A 57 -42.53 -21.93 -30.04
N THR A 58 -42.19 -22.89 -30.91
CA THR A 58 -43.12 -23.43 -31.92
C THR A 58 -44.33 -24.14 -31.32
N LYS A 59 -44.26 -24.58 -30.05
CA LYS A 59 -45.37 -25.26 -29.38
C LYS A 59 -46.49 -24.33 -28.95
N PHE A 60 -46.31 -23.00 -28.98
CA PHE A 60 -47.41 -22.05 -28.71
C PHE A 60 -48.61 -22.28 -29.64
N GLN A 61 -48.37 -22.65 -30.90
CA GLN A 61 -49.42 -23.06 -31.83
C GLN A 61 -50.21 -24.27 -31.31
N THR A 62 -49.51 -25.29 -30.80
CA THR A 62 -50.16 -26.52 -30.30
C THR A 62 -50.94 -26.23 -29.03
N THR A 63 -50.37 -25.43 -28.13
CA THR A 63 -51.03 -24.96 -26.91
C THR A 63 -52.33 -24.21 -27.23
N LEU A 64 -52.28 -23.20 -28.12
CA LEU A 64 -53.45 -22.43 -28.53
C LEU A 64 -54.55 -23.30 -29.17
N ASN A 65 -54.17 -24.15 -30.13
CA ASN A 65 -55.12 -25.04 -30.79
C ASN A 65 -55.73 -26.05 -29.81
N GLY A 66 -54.96 -26.53 -28.84
CA GLY A 66 -55.43 -27.41 -27.77
C GLY A 66 -56.52 -26.75 -26.93
N ILE A 67 -56.32 -25.48 -26.54
CA ILE A 67 -57.36 -24.77 -25.77
C ILE A 67 -58.60 -24.51 -26.61
N TYR A 68 -58.43 -24.08 -27.87
CA TYR A 68 -59.57 -23.86 -28.76
C TYR A 68 -60.36 -25.15 -29.03
N ALA A 69 -59.67 -26.29 -29.15
CA ALA A 69 -60.28 -27.61 -29.30
C ALA A 69 -60.94 -28.13 -28.02
N ALA A 70 -60.57 -27.65 -26.83
CA ALA A 70 -61.23 -28.01 -25.57
C ALA A 70 -62.56 -27.25 -25.36
N LEU A 71 -62.77 -26.12 -26.03
CA LEU A 71 -64.02 -25.35 -25.90
C LEU A 71 -65.23 -26.12 -26.51
N PRO A 72 -66.43 -26.03 -25.92
CA PRO A 72 -67.65 -26.53 -26.54
C PRO A 72 -67.92 -25.86 -27.90
N LYS A 73 -68.47 -26.59 -28.89
CA LYS A 73 -68.71 -26.08 -30.26
C LYS A 73 -69.38 -24.69 -30.31
N LYS A 74 -70.39 -24.45 -29.47
CA LYS A 74 -71.10 -23.17 -29.38
C LYS A 74 -70.18 -22.03 -28.91
N LYS A 75 -69.32 -22.28 -27.93
CA LYS A 75 -68.36 -21.31 -27.40
C LYS A 75 -67.17 -21.07 -28.33
N ARG A 76 -66.83 -22.00 -29.23
CA ARG A 76 -65.77 -21.79 -30.24
C ARG A 76 -66.13 -20.71 -31.23
N ALA A 77 -67.37 -20.69 -31.71
CA ALA A 77 -67.84 -19.68 -32.66
C ALA A 77 -67.86 -18.26 -32.05
N GLU A 78 -68.04 -18.17 -30.73
CA GLU A 78 -68.08 -16.92 -29.97
C GLU A 78 -66.71 -16.54 -29.37
N ALA A 79 -65.71 -17.42 -29.44
CA ALA A 79 -64.40 -17.17 -28.86
C ALA A 79 -63.64 -16.14 -29.70
N PRO A 80 -63.17 -15.03 -29.10
CA PRO A 80 -62.46 -13.98 -29.83
C PRO A 80 -61.14 -14.53 -30.37
N THR A 81 -60.88 -14.23 -31.64
CA THR A 81 -59.72 -14.72 -32.36
C THR A 81 -58.44 -14.10 -31.79
N PRO A 82 -57.46 -14.90 -31.34
CA PRO A 82 -56.15 -14.41 -30.95
C PRO A 82 -55.43 -13.77 -32.14
N GLU A 83 -54.82 -12.62 -31.91
CA GLU A 83 -53.95 -11.92 -32.87
C GLU A 83 -52.49 -11.98 -32.44
N ASN A 84 -52.23 -11.87 -31.13
CA ASN A 84 -50.89 -11.79 -30.60
C ASN A 84 -50.76 -12.53 -29.27
N ILE A 85 -49.56 -13.05 -29.01
CA ILE A 85 -49.15 -13.55 -27.69
C ILE A 85 -48.03 -12.63 -27.21
N LEU A 86 -48.32 -11.82 -26.20
CA LEU A 86 -47.35 -10.93 -25.57
C LEU A 86 -46.80 -11.61 -24.31
N ILE A 87 -45.48 -11.77 -24.22
CA ILE A 87 -44.80 -12.24 -23.02
C ILE A 87 -44.06 -11.05 -22.42
N THR A 88 -44.31 -10.76 -21.15
CA THR A 88 -43.65 -9.69 -20.41
C THR A 88 -42.91 -10.24 -19.20
N ALA A 89 -41.88 -9.52 -18.75
CA ALA A 89 -41.15 -9.81 -17.53
C ALA A 89 -41.14 -8.59 -16.62
N SER A 90 -41.22 -8.77 -15.31
CA SER A 90 -40.91 -7.74 -14.31
C SER A 90 -39.90 -8.28 -13.33
N ILE A 91 -39.04 -7.42 -12.78
CA ILE A 91 -38.05 -7.81 -11.77
C ILE A 91 -38.35 -7.04 -10.49
N ASP A 92 -38.76 -7.79 -9.48
CA ASP A 92 -39.04 -7.26 -8.15
C ASP A 92 -37.73 -7.08 -7.36
N GLY A 93 -37.70 -6.11 -6.43
CA GLY A 93 -36.54 -5.87 -5.57
C GLY A 93 -35.42 -5.05 -6.20
N THR A 94 -35.70 -4.33 -7.29
CA THR A 94 -34.75 -3.43 -7.95
C THR A 94 -35.13 -1.97 -7.72
N THR A 95 -34.16 -1.05 -7.86
CA THR A 95 -34.41 0.41 -7.87
C THR A 95 -35.34 0.85 -9.02
N LEU A 96 -35.53 -0.03 -10.01
CA LEU A 96 -36.42 0.15 -11.17
C LEU A 96 -37.81 -0.49 -10.97
N GLY A 97 -38.15 -0.91 -9.74
CA GLY A 97 -39.12 -1.96 -9.36
C GLY A 97 -40.60 -1.84 -9.73
N LYS A 98 -40.95 -1.14 -10.81
CA LYS A 98 -42.30 -1.18 -11.42
C LYS A 98 -42.28 -1.34 -12.94
N LEU A 99 -41.10 -1.45 -13.56
CA LEU A 99 -41.01 -1.65 -15.00
C LEU A 99 -41.34 -3.09 -15.38
N SER A 100 -42.14 -3.21 -16.43
CA SER A 100 -42.39 -4.47 -17.14
C SER A 100 -41.80 -4.37 -18.54
N TYR A 101 -41.03 -5.38 -18.90
CA TYR A 101 -40.27 -5.47 -20.12
C TYR A 101 -41.02 -6.36 -21.11
N PRO A 102 -41.31 -5.89 -22.35
CA PRO A 102 -41.89 -6.75 -23.37
C PRO A 102 -40.81 -7.69 -23.88
N ILE A 103 -40.87 -8.99 -23.55
CA ILE A 103 -39.82 -9.95 -23.91
C ILE A 103 -40.04 -10.50 -25.32
N PHE A 104 -41.28 -10.91 -25.61
CA PHE A 104 -41.68 -11.39 -26.94
C PHE A 104 -43.09 -10.91 -27.26
N ASN A 105 -43.35 -10.68 -28.55
CA ASN A 105 -44.71 -10.55 -29.06
C ASN A 105 -44.84 -11.33 -30.38
N PHE A 106 -45.53 -12.47 -30.30
CA PHE A 106 -45.71 -13.38 -31.44
C PHE A 106 -47.02 -13.09 -32.15
N THR A 107 -46.99 -13.04 -33.49
CA THR A 107 -48.20 -12.90 -34.30
C THR A 107 -48.88 -14.25 -34.47
N VAL A 108 -50.19 -14.27 -34.25
CA VAL A 108 -51.08 -15.43 -34.47
C VAL A 108 -51.90 -15.19 -35.73
N LYS A 109 -51.82 -16.12 -36.69
CA LYS A 109 -52.71 -16.13 -37.86
C LYS A 109 -53.68 -17.29 -37.77
N THR A 110 -54.94 -17.03 -38.07
CA THR A 110 -55.94 -18.09 -38.21
C THR A 110 -55.96 -18.57 -39.66
N THR A 111 -55.76 -19.86 -39.86
CA THR A 111 -55.86 -20.57 -41.14
C THR A 111 -57.16 -21.38 -41.13
N ASP A 112 -57.91 -21.37 -42.23
CA ASP A 112 -59.12 -22.17 -42.44
C ASP A 112 -60.20 -22.00 -41.35
N GLY A 113 -60.30 -20.80 -40.76
CA GLY A 113 -61.33 -20.41 -39.81
C GLY A 113 -61.28 -21.07 -38.43
N SER A 114 -60.36 -22.01 -38.18
CA SER A 114 -60.33 -22.78 -36.93
C SER A 114 -58.93 -23.16 -36.44
N THR A 115 -57.92 -23.21 -37.31
CA THR A 115 -56.55 -23.59 -36.93
C THR A 115 -55.69 -22.35 -36.77
N MET A 116 -55.10 -22.17 -35.60
CA MET A 116 -54.19 -21.07 -35.32
C MET A 116 -52.76 -21.48 -35.66
N LYS A 117 -51.98 -20.56 -36.24
CA LYS A 117 -50.54 -20.69 -36.47
C LYS A 117 -49.81 -19.54 -35.81
N THR A 118 -48.75 -19.85 -35.07
CA THR A 118 -47.85 -18.86 -34.47
C THR A 118 -46.56 -18.80 -35.28
N TYR A 119 -46.09 -17.60 -35.60
CA TYR A 119 -44.76 -17.43 -36.20
C TYR A 119 -43.77 -17.24 -35.07
N THR A 120 -43.15 -18.34 -34.65
CA THR A 120 -42.15 -18.42 -33.58
C THR A 120 -40.99 -19.30 -34.04
N ALA A 121 -39.79 -19.04 -33.54
CA ALA A 121 -38.59 -19.86 -33.74
C ALA A 121 -38.29 -20.69 -32.48
N ASP A 122 -37.57 -21.80 -32.64
CA ASP A 122 -37.10 -22.62 -31.51
C ASP A 122 -35.65 -22.32 -31.10
N SER A 123 -34.97 -21.41 -31.79
CA SER A 123 -33.53 -21.16 -31.64
C SER A 123 -33.20 -19.75 -31.15
N TYR A 124 -34.07 -19.14 -30.32
CA TYR A 124 -33.72 -17.84 -29.75
C TYR A 124 -32.51 -17.96 -28.81
N GLU A 125 -31.49 -17.17 -29.06
CA GLU A 125 -30.44 -16.92 -28.08
C GLU A 125 -31.01 -16.27 -26.81
N ALA A 126 -30.24 -16.36 -25.72
CA ALA A 126 -30.60 -15.77 -24.43
C ALA A 126 -30.94 -14.29 -24.57
N ILE A 127 -31.99 -13.84 -23.89
CA ILE A 127 -32.26 -12.42 -23.71
C ILE A 127 -31.64 -12.04 -22.37
N ARG A 128 -30.54 -11.27 -22.41
CA ARG A 128 -30.01 -10.64 -21.19
C ARG A 128 -30.83 -9.42 -20.86
N LEU A 129 -31.73 -9.56 -19.90
CA LEU A 129 -32.65 -8.49 -19.52
C LEU A 129 -31.91 -7.38 -18.78
N MET A 130 -31.06 -7.75 -17.81
CA MET A 130 -30.25 -6.84 -17.01
C MET A 130 -28.80 -7.33 -16.93
N ASP A 131 -27.84 -6.40 -17.00
CA ASP A 131 -26.43 -6.67 -16.75
C ASP A 131 -25.89 -5.75 -15.64
N ASN A 132 -25.31 -6.36 -14.62
CA ASN A 132 -24.69 -5.74 -13.45
C ASN A 132 -25.55 -4.64 -12.76
N LEU A 133 -26.82 -4.95 -12.45
CA LEU A 133 -27.66 -4.08 -11.62
C LEU A 133 -27.20 -4.16 -10.15
N PRO A 134 -26.89 -3.06 -9.45
CA PRO A 134 -26.54 -3.11 -8.04
C PRO A 134 -27.72 -3.54 -7.17
N LEU A 135 -27.43 -4.40 -6.21
CA LEU A 135 -28.35 -4.84 -5.19
C LEU A 135 -28.32 -3.82 -4.05
N THR A 136 -29.49 -3.33 -3.64
CA THR A 136 -29.57 -2.46 -2.46
C THR A 136 -29.30 -3.26 -1.20
N SER A 137 -28.66 -2.62 -0.21
CA SER A 137 -28.29 -3.21 1.09
C SER A 137 -29.48 -3.66 1.95
N MET A 138 -30.72 -3.54 1.45
CA MET A 138 -31.94 -3.97 2.11
C MET A 138 -32.81 -4.78 1.15
N GLY A 139 -32.68 -6.11 1.19
CA GLY A 139 -33.56 -7.00 0.44
C GLY A 139 -33.06 -8.44 0.42
N ASN A 140 -33.42 -9.21 1.46
CA ASN A 140 -33.28 -10.66 1.55
C ASN A 140 -33.34 -11.36 0.17
N ASN A 141 -32.21 -11.93 -0.28
CA ASN A 141 -32.03 -13.16 -1.09
C ASN A 141 -33.09 -13.62 -2.14
N LYS A 142 -34.02 -12.78 -2.57
CA LYS A 142 -35.12 -13.13 -3.49
C LYS A 142 -35.26 -12.05 -4.53
N ILE A 143 -34.35 -12.11 -5.49
CA ILE A 143 -34.52 -11.46 -6.78
C ILE A 143 -35.44 -12.38 -7.57
N ASP A 144 -36.67 -11.92 -7.77
CA ASP A 144 -37.68 -12.68 -8.48
C ASP A 144 -38.03 -11.96 -9.79
N CYS A 145 -37.84 -12.67 -10.90
CA CYS A 145 -38.32 -12.23 -12.19
C CYS A 145 -39.66 -12.90 -12.44
N ASN A 146 -40.72 -12.10 -12.48
CA ASN A 146 -42.08 -12.57 -12.76
C ASN A 146 -42.32 -12.50 -14.27
N ILE A 147 -42.81 -13.59 -14.84
CA ILE A 147 -43.19 -13.67 -16.24
C ILE A 147 -44.71 -13.66 -16.35
N ASN A 148 -45.24 -12.81 -17.22
CA ASN A 148 -46.65 -12.79 -17.55
C ASN A 148 -46.83 -13.09 -19.04
N ILE A 149 -47.99 -13.67 -19.38
CA ILE A 149 -48.39 -13.93 -20.75
C ILE A 149 -49.79 -13.39 -20.99
N ASP A 150 -49.93 -12.59 -22.03
CA ASP A 150 -51.18 -11.97 -22.44
C ASP A 150 -51.54 -12.42 -23.86
N ILE A 151 -52.73 -13.01 -23.99
CA ILE A 151 -53.30 -13.28 -25.32
C ILE A 151 -54.13 -12.06 -25.72
N ILE A 152 -53.70 -11.42 -26.80
CA ILE A 152 -54.36 -10.25 -27.36
C ILE A 152 -55.23 -10.72 -28.50
N THR A 153 -56.49 -10.31 -28.47
CA THR A 153 -57.51 -10.73 -29.43
C THR A 153 -58.00 -9.56 -30.27
N LYS A 154 -58.73 -9.84 -31.35
CA LYS A 154 -59.43 -8.83 -32.16
C LYS A 154 -60.36 -7.92 -31.35
N ALA A 155 -60.88 -8.42 -30.22
CA ALA A 155 -61.75 -7.66 -29.33
C ALA A 155 -60.97 -6.74 -28.36
N THR A 156 -59.66 -6.96 -28.22
CA THR A 156 -58.77 -6.22 -27.29
C THR A 156 -57.53 -5.66 -28.00
N PRO A 157 -57.68 -4.99 -29.16
CA PRO A 157 -56.52 -4.60 -30.00
C PRO A 157 -55.60 -3.58 -29.31
N ASN A 158 -56.11 -2.83 -28.34
CA ASN A 158 -55.39 -1.75 -27.67
C ASN A 158 -54.47 -2.20 -26.53
N LYS A 159 -54.52 -3.47 -26.09
CA LYS A 159 -53.74 -3.96 -24.94
C LYS A 159 -52.22 -3.68 -25.06
N ILE A 160 -51.65 -3.78 -26.27
CA ILE A 160 -50.24 -3.44 -26.49
C ILE A 160 -49.98 -1.95 -26.27
N PHE A 161 -50.87 -1.09 -26.78
CA PHE A 161 -50.74 0.35 -26.60
C PHE A 161 -50.97 0.76 -25.14
N ASP A 162 -51.91 0.13 -24.45
CA ASP A 162 -52.15 0.34 -23.01
C ASP A 162 -50.95 -0.07 -22.16
N PHE A 163 -50.32 -1.21 -22.49
CA PHE A 163 -49.05 -1.64 -21.89
C PHE A 163 -47.97 -0.58 -22.11
N VAL A 164 -47.73 -0.16 -23.35
CA VAL A 164 -46.70 0.84 -23.66
C VAL A 164 -46.97 2.16 -22.94
N ALA A 165 -48.21 2.65 -22.95
CA ALA A 165 -48.58 3.88 -22.25
C ALA A 165 -48.32 3.78 -20.73
N THR A 166 -48.65 2.65 -20.12
CA THR A 166 -48.40 2.38 -18.70
C THR A 166 -46.91 2.37 -18.38
N GLN A 167 -46.08 1.76 -19.24
CA GLN A 167 -44.64 1.74 -19.06
C GLN A 167 -44.01 3.12 -19.27
N LEU A 168 -44.43 3.89 -20.29
CA LEU A 168 -43.95 5.25 -20.51
C LEU A 168 -44.30 6.18 -19.34
N LYS A 169 -45.50 6.05 -18.77
CA LYS A 169 -45.89 6.78 -17.56
C LYS A 169 -45.00 6.40 -16.37
N SER A 170 -44.76 5.09 -16.18
CA SER A 170 -43.87 4.60 -15.11
C SER A 170 -42.43 5.11 -15.28
N ILE A 171 -41.95 5.22 -16.52
CA ILE A 171 -40.64 5.79 -16.84
C ILE A 171 -40.60 7.29 -16.54
N SER A 172 -41.69 8.02 -16.80
CA SER A 172 -41.75 9.47 -16.54
C SER A 172 -41.69 9.84 -15.06
N ASP A 173 -42.01 8.90 -14.17
CA ASP A 173 -41.93 9.08 -12.72
C ASP A 173 -40.48 8.97 -12.18
N PHE A 174 -39.49 8.64 -13.03
CA PHE A 174 -38.09 8.58 -12.62
C PHE A 174 -37.48 9.98 -12.46
N SER A 175 -36.83 10.20 -11.31
CA SER A 175 -36.20 11.48 -10.94
C SER A 175 -34.95 11.84 -11.77
N ALA A 176 -34.34 10.86 -12.44
CA ALA A 176 -33.19 11.06 -13.33
C ALA A 176 -33.30 10.19 -14.59
N PRO A 177 -32.86 10.69 -15.77
CA PRO A 177 -32.93 9.95 -17.02
C PRO A 177 -31.88 8.82 -17.04
N LEU A 178 -32.28 7.62 -16.62
CA LEU A 178 -31.44 6.43 -16.64
C LEU A 178 -31.25 5.93 -18.09
N THR A 179 -30.03 5.50 -18.45
CA THR A 179 -29.75 4.81 -19.73
C THR A 179 -30.67 3.60 -19.94
N ALA A 180 -31.00 2.89 -18.85
CA ALA A 180 -32.00 1.83 -18.82
C ALA A 180 -33.39 2.28 -19.30
N ALA A 181 -33.84 3.45 -18.86
CA ALA A 181 -35.13 4.02 -19.26
C ALA A 181 -35.15 4.37 -20.75
N LYS A 182 -34.08 4.99 -21.28
CA LYS A 182 -33.93 5.26 -22.72
C LYS A 182 -33.97 3.99 -23.57
N THR A 183 -33.25 2.96 -23.12
CA THR A 183 -33.22 1.64 -23.77
C THR A 183 -34.61 1.02 -23.80
N LEU A 184 -35.33 1.05 -22.67
CA LEU A 184 -36.70 0.56 -22.60
C LEU A 184 -37.65 1.35 -23.51
N VAL A 185 -37.54 2.69 -23.58
CA VAL A 185 -38.34 3.50 -24.52
C VAL A 185 -38.11 3.05 -25.98
N GLY A 186 -36.87 2.78 -26.37
CA GLY A 186 -36.54 2.25 -27.70
C GLY A 186 -37.17 0.87 -27.97
N GLU A 187 -37.16 0.00 -26.96
CA GLU A 187 -37.79 -1.33 -27.03
C GLU A 187 -39.32 -1.26 -27.11
N LEU A 188 -39.96 -0.35 -26.36
CA LEU A 188 -41.40 -0.09 -26.46
C LEU A 188 -41.79 0.45 -27.85
N GLY A 189 -40.97 1.32 -28.44
CA GLY A 189 -41.16 1.79 -29.82
C GLY A 189 -41.00 0.67 -30.86
N SER A 190 -40.04 -0.24 -30.64
CA SER A 190 -39.82 -1.42 -31.48
C SER A 190 -40.99 -2.41 -31.40
N LEU A 191 -41.58 -2.59 -30.22
CA LEU A 191 -42.80 -3.38 -30.03
C LEU A 191 -43.97 -2.82 -30.84
N ILE A 192 -44.21 -1.50 -30.77
CA ILE A 192 -45.25 -0.82 -31.55
C ILE A 192 -45.02 -1.05 -33.05
N THR A 193 -43.80 -0.79 -33.52
CA THR A 193 -43.41 -0.94 -34.93
C THR A 193 -43.61 -2.37 -35.43
N SER A 194 -43.33 -3.36 -34.59
CA SER A 194 -43.50 -4.76 -34.94
C SER A 194 -44.99 -5.13 -35.03
N LYS A 195 -45.81 -4.65 -34.07
CA LYS A 195 -47.26 -4.84 -34.10
C LYS A 195 -47.89 -4.20 -35.34
N THR A 196 -47.55 -2.95 -35.67
CA THR A 196 -48.12 -2.27 -36.86
C THR A 196 -47.75 -2.98 -38.16
N ASN A 197 -46.56 -3.58 -38.23
CA ASN A 197 -46.10 -4.35 -39.38
C ASN A 197 -46.51 -5.83 -39.36
N ASN A 198 -47.28 -6.28 -38.37
CA ASN A 198 -47.62 -7.70 -38.14
C ASN A 198 -46.41 -8.65 -38.10
N LYS A 199 -45.27 -8.15 -37.63
CA LYS A 199 -44.04 -8.91 -37.44
C LYS A 199 -43.92 -9.38 -36.00
N GLU A 200 -43.16 -10.45 -35.83
CA GLU A 200 -42.70 -10.86 -34.51
C GLU A 200 -41.81 -9.77 -33.90
N TYR A 201 -41.95 -9.58 -32.59
CA TYR A 201 -41.03 -8.79 -31.79
C TYR A 201 -40.31 -9.67 -30.75
N LYS A 202 -39.01 -9.41 -30.61
CA LYS A 202 -38.13 -9.99 -29.60
C LYS A 202 -37.36 -8.83 -28.96
N PHE A 203 -37.29 -8.81 -27.64
CA PHE A 203 -36.43 -7.90 -26.90
C PHE A 203 -34.97 -8.16 -27.29
N ASN A 204 -34.28 -7.14 -27.81
CA ASN A 204 -32.93 -7.29 -28.34
C ASN A 204 -31.90 -6.41 -27.62
N SER A 205 -32.35 -5.47 -26.80
CA SER A 205 -31.48 -4.68 -25.95
C SER A 205 -31.05 -5.45 -24.72
N THR A 206 -29.92 -5.03 -24.14
CA THR A 206 -29.56 -5.39 -22.78
C THR A 206 -29.64 -4.13 -21.93
N ILE A 207 -30.34 -4.20 -20.80
CA ILE A 207 -30.33 -3.09 -19.85
C ILE A 207 -29.01 -3.15 -19.10
N ARG A 208 -28.01 -2.46 -19.64
CA ARG A 208 -26.71 -2.29 -19.02
C ARG A 208 -26.77 -1.04 -18.16
N LEU A 209 -26.53 -1.22 -16.88
CA LEU A 209 -26.44 -0.12 -15.93
C LEU A 209 -25.00 0.16 -15.55
N TYR A 210 -24.15 -0.87 -15.52
CA TYR A 210 -22.73 -0.74 -15.23
C TYR A 210 -21.90 -1.49 -16.29
N GLU A 211 -21.03 -0.76 -17.00
CA GLU A 211 -20.16 -1.28 -18.05
C GLU A 211 -18.72 -1.39 -17.52
N GLU A 212 -18.34 -2.57 -17.02
CA GLU A 212 -16.93 -2.95 -16.94
C GLU A 212 -16.76 -4.43 -17.33
N ASP A 213 -15.61 -4.72 -17.92
CA ASP A 213 -15.18 -6.06 -18.25
C ASP A 213 -14.57 -6.74 -17.00
N GLY A 214 -14.67 -8.06 -16.91
CA GLY A 214 -13.95 -8.84 -15.89
C GLY A 214 -14.71 -9.15 -14.59
N PHE A 215 -16.00 -8.81 -14.49
CA PHE A 215 -16.85 -9.24 -13.37
C PHE A 215 -16.81 -10.76 -13.16
N SER A 216 -16.43 -11.20 -11.95
CA SER A 216 -16.61 -12.59 -11.54
C SER A 216 -18.10 -12.84 -11.30
N LYS A 217 -18.72 -13.65 -12.16
CA LYS A 217 -20.15 -14.00 -12.12
C LYS A 217 -20.34 -15.42 -11.61
N ARG A 218 -21.33 -15.62 -10.74
CA ARG A 218 -21.80 -16.93 -10.28
C ARG A 218 -23.32 -17.04 -10.39
N VAL A 219 -23.82 -18.20 -10.79
CA VAL A 219 -25.26 -18.47 -10.76
C VAL A 219 -25.75 -18.38 -9.33
N ALA A 220 -26.79 -17.58 -9.11
CA ALA A 220 -27.44 -17.39 -7.82
C ALA A 220 -28.76 -18.16 -7.72
N SER A 221 -29.57 -18.10 -8.77
CA SER A 221 -30.82 -18.85 -8.83
C SER A 221 -31.25 -19.17 -10.25
N VAL A 222 -32.08 -20.21 -10.37
CA VAL A 222 -32.69 -20.65 -11.62
C VAL A 222 -34.18 -20.87 -11.39
N SER A 223 -35.00 -20.29 -12.26
CA SER A 223 -36.46 -20.48 -12.26
C SER A 223 -36.92 -20.99 -13.62
N VAL A 224 -37.86 -21.94 -13.62
CA VAL A 224 -38.45 -22.49 -14.84
C VAL A 224 -39.96 -22.26 -14.81
N TYR A 225 -40.47 -21.64 -15.86
CA TYR A 225 -41.88 -21.36 -16.05
C TYR A 225 -42.36 -22.06 -17.31
N SER A 226 -43.49 -22.76 -17.26
CA SER A 226 -44.13 -23.33 -18.45
C SER A 226 -45.34 -22.50 -18.86
N PHE A 227 -45.65 -22.51 -20.16
CA PHE A 227 -46.82 -21.84 -20.71
C PHE A 227 -47.85 -22.89 -21.11
N ILE A 228 -48.79 -23.16 -20.20
CA ILE A 228 -49.75 -24.26 -20.33
C ILE A 228 -51.18 -23.75 -20.46
N PRO A 229 -52.10 -24.57 -21.02
CA PRO A 229 -53.53 -24.30 -20.94
C PRO A 229 -53.98 -24.10 -19.50
N SER A 230 -54.88 -23.14 -19.24
CA SER A 230 -55.40 -22.88 -17.87
C SER A 230 -56.10 -24.08 -17.21
N GLN A 231 -56.54 -25.07 -18.00
CA GLN A 231 -57.14 -26.32 -17.50
C GLN A 231 -56.12 -27.38 -17.10
N GLN A 232 -54.83 -27.14 -17.38
CA GLN A 232 -53.75 -28.08 -17.12
C GLN A 232 -52.96 -27.64 -15.90
N GLY A 233 -52.68 -28.58 -14.98
CA GLY A 233 -52.01 -28.26 -13.72
C GLY A 233 -50.48 -28.19 -13.78
N SER A 234 -49.84 -28.89 -14.72
CA SER A 234 -48.38 -28.88 -14.91
C SER A 234 -48.00 -29.33 -16.33
N ALA A 235 -46.85 -28.85 -16.80
CA ALA A 235 -46.22 -29.30 -18.03
C ALA A 235 -45.44 -30.62 -17.90
N GLY A 236 -45.31 -31.18 -16.68
CA GLY A 236 -44.61 -32.43 -16.42
C GLY A 236 -43.09 -32.33 -16.56
N ILE A 237 -42.51 -31.16 -16.23
CA ILE A 237 -41.06 -30.96 -16.27
C ILE A 237 -40.41 -31.70 -15.10
N ASN A 238 -39.42 -32.57 -15.37
CA ASN A 238 -38.63 -33.21 -14.31
C ASN A 238 -37.51 -32.25 -13.81
N PRO A 239 -37.54 -31.82 -12.54
CA PRO A 239 -36.54 -30.90 -11.98
C PRO A 239 -35.17 -31.55 -11.66
N GLU A 240 -35.14 -32.88 -11.50
CA GLU A 240 -34.02 -33.60 -10.88
C GLU A 240 -32.66 -33.41 -11.59
N PRO A 241 -32.54 -33.48 -12.93
CA PRO A 241 -31.24 -33.32 -13.60
C PRO A 241 -30.65 -31.92 -13.41
N LEU A 242 -31.50 -30.90 -13.43
CA LEU A 242 -31.09 -29.50 -13.22
C LEU A 242 -30.65 -29.28 -11.78
N TYR A 243 -31.38 -29.81 -10.80
CA TYR A 243 -31.00 -29.71 -9.38
C TYR A 243 -29.68 -30.39 -9.11
N LYS A 244 -29.51 -31.63 -9.60
CA LYS A 244 -28.26 -32.37 -9.48
C LYS A 244 -27.08 -31.60 -10.06
N TYR A 245 -27.25 -31.02 -11.25
CA TYR A 245 -26.20 -30.22 -11.88
C TYR A 245 -25.83 -28.98 -11.05
N ILE A 246 -26.82 -28.26 -10.50
CA ILE A 246 -26.61 -27.08 -9.67
C ILE A 246 -25.94 -27.43 -8.33
N ASP A 247 -26.31 -28.56 -7.73
CA ASP A 247 -25.82 -28.97 -6.40
C ASP A 247 -24.43 -29.61 -6.47
N GLU A 248 -24.09 -30.33 -7.54
CA GLU A 248 -22.84 -31.08 -7.68
C GLU A 248 -21.73 -30.33 -8.43
N THR A 249 -22.03 -29.23 -9.12
CA THR A 249 -21.06 -28.48 -9.93
C THR A 249 -20.64 -27.20 -9.23
N ASP A 250 -19.34 -27.03 -8.97
CA ASP A 250 -18.82 -25.74 -8.51
C ASP A 250 -18.90 -24.70 -9.64
N ASN A 251 -19.52 -23.57 -9.35
CA ASN A 251 -19.86 -22.49 -10.29
C ASN A 251 -20.50 -22.98 -11.62
N PRO A 252 -21.77 -23.46 -11.58
CA PRO A 252 -22.43 -24.03 -12.75
C PRO A 252 -22.58 -23.00 -13.86
N LYS A 253 -22.35 -23.41 -15.12
CA LYS A 253 -22.58 -22.57 -16.30
C LYS A 253 -23.84 -23.05 -17.01
N LEU A 254 -24.82 -22.16 -17.12
CA LEU A 254 -26.13 -22.46 -17.70
C LEU A 254 -26.32 -21.66 -18.99
N ASP A 255 -25.77 -22.18 -20.06
CA ASP A 255 -26.10 -21.76 -21.42
C ASP A 255 -27.33 -22.52 -21.95
N ARG A 256 -27.78 -22.14 -23.16
CA ARG A 256 -28.97 -22.71 -23.78
C ARG A 256 -28.88 -24.22 -23.94
N ASP A 257 -27.75 -24.72 -24.43
CA ASP A 257 -27.55 -26.15 -24.73
C ASP A 257 -27.51 -26.98 -23.46
N LYS A 258 -26.83 -26.45 -22.43
CA LYS A 258 -26.80 -27.09 -21.12
C LYS A 258 -28.18 -27.15 -20.51
N ILE A 259 -28.94 -26.06 -20.53
CA ILE A 259 -30.32 -26.04 -20.03
C ILE A 259 -31.20 -27.02 -20.81
N ALA A 260 -31.10 -27.06 -22.14
CA ALA A 260 -31.87 -28.00 -22.99
C ALA A 260 -31.57 -29.47 -22.65
N SER A 261 -30.33 -29.79 -22.28
CA SER A 261 -29.94 -31.15 -21.87
C SER A 261 -30.51 -31.56 -20.51
N LEU A 262 -30.74 -30.59 -19.62
CA LEU A 262 -31.16 -30.80 -18.23
C LEU A 262 -32.68 -30.69 -18.03
N VAL A 263 -33.34 -29.78 -18.77
CA VAL A 263 -34.77 -29.51 -18.67
C VAL A 263 -35.48 -30.07 -19.90
N LYS A 264 -36.03 -31.27 -19.76
CA LYS A 264 -36.76 -31.94 -20.84
C LYS A 264 -38.25 -31.65 -20.72
N CYS A 265 -38.77 -30.86 -21.66
CA CYS A 265 -40.20 -30.69 -21.91
C CYS A 265 -40.40 -30.73 -23.42
N SER A 266 -41.36 -31.50 -23.93
CA SER A 266 -41.65 -31.59 -25.37
C SER A 266 -43.04 -31.09 -25.74
N GLN A 267 -43.92 -30.96 -24.74
CA GLN A 267 -45.35 -30.72 -24.94
C GLN A 267 -45.70 -29.23 -25.00
N TYR A 268 -45.05 -28.41 -24.17
CA TYR A 268 -45.37 -26.99 -24.01
C TYR A 268 -44.14 -26.09 -24.19
N PRO A 269 -44.34 -24.82 -24.58
CA PRO A 269 -43.33 -23.79 -24.45
C PRO A 269 -42.95 -23.60 -22.97
N PHE A 270 -41.68 -23.30 -22.70
CA PHE A 270 -41.22 -22.97 -21.36
C PHE A 270 -40.09 -21.95 -21.40
N MET A 271 -39.97 -21.18 -20.33
CA MET A 271 -38.94 -20.17 -20.14
C MET A 271 -38.07 -20.52 -18.92
N VAL A 272 -36.76 -20.43 -19.08
CA VAL A 272 -35.79 -20.58 -18.00
C VAL A 272 -35.15 -19.24 -17.73
N ILE A 273 -35.15 -18.82 -16.47
CA ILE A 273 -34.51 -17.59 -15.99
C ILE A 273 -33.32 -17.99 -15.15
N VAL A 274 -32.15 -17.47 -15.50
CA VAL A 274 -30.91 -17.67 -14.74
C VAL A 274 -30.47 -16.32 -14.21
N ASN A 275 -30.43 -16.21 -12.88
CA ASN A 275 -29.91 -15.03 -12.20
C ASN A 275 -28.46 -15.29 -11.78
N TYR A 276 -27.60 -14.32 -12.06
CA TYR A 276 -26.20 -14.32 -11.67
C TYR A 276 -25.97 -13.21 -10.66
N LYS A 277 -25.13 -13.49 -9.67
CA LYS A 277 -24.54 -12.44 -8.84
C LYS A 277 -23.10 -12.18 -9.31
N SER A 278 -22.70 -10.92 -9.31
CA SER A 278 -21.34 -10.50 -9.67
C SER A 278 -20.66 -9.71 -8.54
N LYS A 279 -19.33 -9.83 -8.44
CA LYS A 279 -18.51 -9.02 -7.52
C LYS A 279 -18.09 -7.70 -8.16
N TYR A 280 -18.00 -6.63 -7.39
CA TYR A 280 -17.35 -5.40 -7.86
C TYR A 280 -15.91 -5.70 -8.29
N ALA A 281 -15.47 -5.10 -9.39
CA ALA A 281 -14.08 -5.08 -9.82
C ALA A 281 -13.67 -3.61 -9.92
N SER A 282 -12.61 -3.23 -9.21
CA SER A 282 -12.01 -1.90 -9.30
C SER A 282 -11.21 -1.82 -10.60
N ASP A 283 -11.20 -0.64 -11.22
CA ASP A 283 -10.35 -0.39 -12.39
C ASP A 283 -8.88 -0.76 -12.08
N PRO A 284 -8.21 -1.56 -12.94
CA PRO A 284 -6.85 -2.01 -12.71
C PRO A 284 -5.90 -0.81 -12.69
N VAL A 285 -4.93 -0.84 -11.77
CA VAL A 285 -3.93 0.23 -11.62
C VAL A 285 -2.60 -0.22 -12.19
N ILE A 286 -2.18 0.43 -13.28
CA ILE A 286 -0.86 0.24 -13.88
C ILE A 286 0.01 1.45 -13.51
N GLY A 287 1.12 1.24 -12.81
CA GLY A 287 1.93 2.30 -12.20
C GLY A 287 2.38 3.38 -13.20
N ASP A 288 2.86 2.99 -14.37
CA ASP A 288 3.30 3.93 -15.40
C ASP A 288 2.15 4.75 -16.00
N GLN A 289 0.98 4.15 -16.15
CA GLN A 289 -0.22 4.77 -16.71
C GLN A 289 -0.98 5.63 -15.68
N THR A 290 -0.65 5.50 -14.40
CA THR A 290 -1.27 6.30 -13.34
C THR A 290 -0.70 7.73 -13.37
N THR A 291 -1.53 8.68 -13.79
CA THR A 291 -1.28 10.13 -13.87
C THR A 291 -2.44 10.90 -13.23
N SER A 292 -2.25 12.19 -12.93
CA SER A 292 -3.33 13.06 -12.41
C SER A 292 -4.59 13.00 -13.27
N GLU A 293 -4.44 13.03 -14.60
CA GLU A 293 -5.55 12.97 -15.55
C GLU A 293 -6.33 11.64 -15.44
N THR A 294 -5.63 10.50 -15.34
CA THR A 294 -6.29 9.20 -15.19
C THR A 294 -7.00 9.06 -13.85
N VAL A 295 -6.45 9.65 -12.78
CA VAL A 295 -7.06 9.63 -11.44
C VAL A 295 -8.31 10.52 -11.41
N GLU A 296 -8.28 11.70 -12.04
CA GLU A 296 -9.44 12.58 -12.20
C GLU A 296 -10.54 11.94 -13.05
N ALA A 297 -10.17 11.26 -14.15
CA ALA A 297 -11.11 10.52 -14.98
C ALA A 297 -11.80 9.40 -14.19
N ARG A 298 -11.05 8.65 -13.37
CA ARG A 298 -11.59 7.64 -12.45
C ARG A 298 -12.54 8.25 -11.43
N LEU A 299 -12.18 9.39 -10.83
CA LEU A 299 -13.05 10.10 -9.88
C LEU A 299 -14.38 10.52 -10.51
N ALA A 300 -14.35 11.08 -11.72
CA ALA A 300 -15.54 11.47 -12.46
C ALA A 300 -16.42 10.25 -12.76
N LYS A 301 -15.82 9.14 -13.21
CA LYS A 301 -16.49 7.86 -13.47
C LYS A 301 -17.17 7.31 -12.21
N VAL A 302 -16.46 7.23 -11.09
CA VAL A 302 -16.97 6.73 -9.81
C VAL A 302 -18.09 7.62 -9.26
N LYS A 303 -17.95 8.95 -9.31
CA LYS A 303 -19.01 9.88 -8.88
C LYS A 303 -20.27 9.74 -9.72
N ASN A 304 -20.12 9.72 -11.04
CA ASN A 304 -21.24 9.52 -11.95
C ASN A 304 -21.93 8.17 -11.71
N ALA A 305 -21.16 7.12 -11.48
CA ALA A 305 -21.70 5.81 -11.15
C ALA A 305 -22.49 5.82 -9.82
N TYR A 306 -21.98 6.49 -8.78
CA TYR A 306 -22.68 6.63 -7.51
C TYR A 306 -23.96 7.49 -7.61
N GLU A 307 -23.91 8.62 -8.31
CA GLU A 307 -25.06 9.51 -8.55
C GLU A 307 -26.19 8.78 -9.30
N ASN A 308 -25.84 7.89 -10.22
CA ASN A 308 -26.78 7.03 -10.94
C ASN A 308 -27.20 5.78 -10.16
N SER A 309 -26.86 5.70 -8.86
CA SER A 309 -27.16 4.56 -7.99
C SER A 309 -26.60 3.24 -8.52
N LEU A 310 -25.47 3.28 -9.22
CA LEU A 310 -24.77 2.12 -9.81
C LEU A 310 -23.77 1.48 -8.84
N LEU A 311 -23.28 2.25 -7.86
CA LEU A 311 -22.37 1.78 -6.81
C LEU A 311 -23.07 1.82 -5.46
N SER A 312 -22.76 0.85 -4.58
CA SER A 312 -23.16 0.95 -3.18
C SER A 312 -22.37 2.07 -2.48
N ALA A 313 -22.93 2.65 -1.42
CA ALA A 313 -22.24 3.67 -0.64
C ALA A 313 -20.91 3.19 -0.04
N GLU A 314 -20.82 1.88 0.27
CA GLU A 314 -19.62 1.24 0.76
C GLU A 314 -18.52 1.19 -0.31
N ILE A 315 -18.85 0.71 -1.53
CA ILE A 315 -17.90 0.68 -2.66
C ILE A 315 -17.47 2.10 -3.02
N TYR A 316 -18.41 3.04 -3.09
CA TYR A 316 -18.12 4.44 -3.37
C TYR A 316 -17.13 5.03 -2.36
N THR A 317 -17.32 4.74 -1.07
CA THR A 317 -16.39 5.21 -0.02
C THR A 317 -14.99 4.63 -0.21
N GLN A 318 -14.88 3.32 -0.48
CA GLN A 318 -13.59 2.68 -0.69
C GLN A 318 -12.89 3.17 -1.97
N GLU A 319 -13.62 3.39 -3.06
CA GLU A 319 -13.12 4.01 -4.28
C GLU A 319 -12.57 5.41 -4.02
N LEU A 320 -13.31 6.26 -3.30
CA LEU A 320 -12.80 7.59 -2.95
C LEU A 320 -11.51 7.53 -2.14
N LYS A 321 -11.40 6.59 -1.18
CA LYS A 321 -10.16 6.39 -0.42
C LYS A 321 -9.01 5.91 -1.30
N LEU A 322 -9.28 5.03 -2.26
CA LEU A 322 -8.29 4.57 -3.23
C LEU A 322 -7.85 5.70 -4.16
N ILE A 323 -8.77 6.55 -4.61
CA ILE A 323 -8.47 7.73 -5.42
C ILE A 323 -7.58 8.72 -4.65
N ASP A 324 -7.87 8.99 -3.38
CA ASP A 324 -6.98 9.80 -2.52
C ASP A 324 -5.57 9.21 -2.46
N TYR A 325 -5.47 7.89 -2.32
CA TYR A 325 -4.21 7.16 -2.29
C TYR A 325 -3.45 7.19 -3.64
N LEU A 326 -4.17 7.10 -4.77
CA LEU A 326 -3.60 7.26 -6.10
C LEU A 326 -3.04 8.67 -6.32
N ASN A 327 -3.69 9.71 -5.79
CA ASN A 327 -3.17 11.07 -5.83
C ASN A 327 -1.87 11.24 -5.02
N GLU A 328 -1.77 10.59 -3.87
CA GLU A 328 -0.52 10.54 -3.09
C GLU A 328 0.61 9.85 -3.88
N PHE A 329 0.29 8.75 -4.57
CA PHE A 329 1.24 8.05 -5.43
C PHE A 329 1.70 8.89 -6.63
N VAL A 330 0.78 9.57 -7.31
CA VAL A 330 1.12 10.49 -8.42
C VAL A 330 2.01 11.63 -7.93
N THR A 331 1.74 12.15 -6.73
CA THR A 331 2.58 13.19 -6.10
C THR A 331 3.99 12.68 -5.85
N LEU A 332 4.14 11.48 -5.29
CA LEU A 332 5.45 10.83 -5.11
C LEU A 332 6.19 10.63 -6.44
N LYS A 333 5.51 10.07 -7.44
CA LYS A 333 6.06 9.84 -8.79
C LYS A 333 6.56 11.14 -9.42
N SER A 334 5.80 12.23 -9.28
CA SER A 334 6.19 13.56 -9.74
C SER A 334 7.47 14.06 -9.04
N SER A 335 7.58 13.91 -7.72
CA SER A 335 8.80 14.28 -6.98
C SER A 335 10.02 13.47 -7.42
N ILE A 336 9.87 12.16 -7.67
CA ILE A 336 10.95 11.29 -8.17
C ILE A 336 11.37 11.69 -9.59
N ASN A 337 10.41 11.98 -10.47
CA ASN A 337 10.67 12.43 -11.83
C ASN A 337 11.43 13.77 -11.85
N ASN A 338 11.01 14.72 -11.01
CA ASN A 338 11.70 16.01 -10.88
C ASN A 338 13.15 15.84 -10.42
N TYR A 339 13.38 14.98 -9.42
CA TYR A 339 14.74 14.63 -8.99
C TYR A 339 15.55 14.01 -10.13
N THR A 340 15.01 12.99 -10.79
CA THR A 340 15.68 12.27 -11.89
C THR A 340 16.06 13.21 -13.05
N LEU A 341 15.15 14.11 -13.43
CA LEU A 341 15.39 15.13 -14.46
C LEU A 341 16.49 16.11 -14.02
N ASN A 342 16.47 16.58 -12.77
CA ASN A 342 17.50 17.49 -12.26
C ASN A 342 18.87 16.83 -12.17
N THR A 343 18.95 15.55 -11.79
CA THR A 343 20.19 14.77 -11.79
C THR A 343 20.72 14.59 -13.21
N LYS A 344 19.86 14.21 -14.17
CA LYS A 344 20.25 14.01 -15.57
C LYS A 344 20.73 15.30 -16.24
N ASN A 345 20.04 16.41 -15.97
CA ASN A 345 20.33 17.71 -16.56
C ASN A 345 21.36 18.53 -15.76
N ARG A 346 21.85 18.01 -14.62
CA ARG A 346 22.79 18.69 -13.70
C ARG A 346 22.32 20.10 -13.32
N ILE A 347 21.03 20.23 -13.00
CA ILE A 347 20.39 21.53 -12.71
C ILE A 347 20.81 22.09 -11.35
N THR A 348 21.13 21.22 -10.38
CA THR A 348 21.58 21.58 -9.03
C THR A 348 22.53 20.51 -8.50
N ASP A 349 23.43 20.90 -7.60
CA ASP A 349 24.28 19.99 -6.84
C ASP A 349 23.71 19.68 -5.45
N ASP A 350 22.75 20.48 -4.96
CA ASP A 350 22.06 20.23 -3.68
C ASP A 350 20.67 19.59 -3.93
N PHE A 351 20.60 18.29 -3.67
CA PHE A 351 19.38 17.49 -3.79
C PHE A 351 18.65 17.28 -2.46
N LYS A 352 19.18 17.77 -1.33
CA LYS A 352 18.59 17.56 0.00
C LYS A 352 17.11 17.99 0.07
N PRO A 353 16.66 19.13 -0.52
CA PRO A 353 15.25 19.49 -0.51
C PRO A 353 14.36 18.49 -1.26
N MET A 354 14.86 17.92 -2.36
CA MET A 354 14.13 16.91 -3.14
C MET A 354 14.05 15.58 -2.38
N PHE A 355 15.12 15.18 -1.70
CA PHE A 355 15.13 14.00 -0.83
C PHE A 355 14.09 14.12 0.29
N LYS A 356 14.00 15.29 0.94
CA LYS A 356 12.96 15.58 1.93
C LYS A 356 11.56 15.33 1.35
N GLN A 357 11.25 15.94 0.21
CA GLN A 357 9.94 15.83 -0.40
C GLN A 357 9.59 14.38 -0.79
N ILE A 358 10.53 13.65 -1.41
CA ILE A 358 10.32 12.25 -1.81
C ILE A 358 10.11 11.37 -0.58
N PHE A 359 10.93 11.54 0.47
CA PHE A 359 10.81 10.79 1.72
C PHE A 359 9.46 11.03 2.42
N GLU A 360 9.03 12.29 2.55
CA GLU A 360 7.75 12.65 3.16
C GLU A 360 6.57 12.08 2.38
N ASN A 361 6.58 12.18 1.04
CA ASN A 361 5.54 11.63 0.19
C ASN A 361 5.46 10.09 0.28
N TYR A 362 6.61 9.41 0.32
CA TYR A 362 6.64 7.95 0.45
C TYR A 362 6.18 7.48 1.83
N MET A 363 6.59 8.16 2.90
CA MET A 363 6.12 7.87 4.26
C MET A 363 4.61 8.10 4.40
N LYS A 364 4.09 9.19 3.83
CA LYS A 364 2.64 9.46 3.78
C LYS A 364 1.89 8.34 3.09
N LEU A 365 2.34 7.92 1.91
CA LEU A 365 1.75 6.81 1.15
C LEU A 365 1.69 5.54 2.01
N ARG A 366 2.80 5.12 2.63
CA ARG A 366 2.83 3.93 3.50
C ARG A 366 1.88 4.05 4.69
N ALA A 367 1.84 5.22 5.34
CA ALA A 367 0.96 5.47 6.47
C ALA A 367 -0.53 5.40 6.06
N THR A 368 -0.90 5.95 4.91
CA THR A 368 -2.26 5.87 4.36
C THR A 368 -2.66 4.41 4.13
N MET A 369 -1.80 3.60 3.51
CA MET A 369 -2.08 2.17 3.30
C MET A 369 -2.29 1.43 4.63
N GLN A 370 -1.41 1.61 5.61
CA GLN A 370 -1.54 0.98 6.93
C GLN A 370 -2.82 1.43 7.65
N SER A 371 -3.18 2.71 7.55
CA SER A 371 -4.43 3.24 8.09
C SER A 371 -5.64 2.56 7.48
N ARG A 372 -5.67 2.34 6.15
CA ARG A 372 -6.77 1.65 5.47
C ARG A 372 -6.86 0.17 5.84
N ILE A 373 -5.72 -0.51 5.99
CA ILE A 373 -5.68 -1.90 6.49
C ILE A 373 -6.28 -1.98 7.90
N LYS A 374 -5.96 -1.02 8.77
CA LYS A 374 -6.52 -0.97 10.12
C LYS A 374 -8.02 -0.66 10.13
N GLU A 375 -8.47 0.26 9.28
CA GLU A 375 -9.86 0.71 9.19
C GLU A 375 -10.78 -0.35 8.58
N TYR A 376 -10.35 -0.99 7.49
CA TYR A 376 -11.18 -1.91 6.68
C TYR A 376 -10.70 -3.36 6.72
N GLY A 377 -9.78 -3.71 7.62
CA GLY A 377 -9.16 -5.04 7.68
C GLY A 377 -10.14 -6.20 7.81
N GLY A 378 -11.29 -5.99 8.47
CA GLY A 378 -12.35 -6.99 8.59
C GLY A 378 -13.35 -7.03 7.42
N ASN A 379 -13.23 -6.14 6.45
CA ASN A 379 -14.15 -6.02 5.33
C ASN A 379 -13.72 -6.94 4.17
N PRO A 380 -14.54 -7.93 3.77
CA PRO A 380 -14.18 -8.85 2.69
C PRO A 380 -13.92 -8.14 1.35
N VAL A 381 -14.73 -7.15 1.00
CA VAL A 381 -14.56 -6.34 -0.22
C VAL A 381 -13.22 -5.64 -0.22
N PHE A 382 -12.84 -5.03 0.91
CA PHE A 382 -11.54 -4.38 1.03
C PHE A 382 -10.41 -5.39 0.85
N GLN A 383 -10.48 -6.53 1.53
CA GLN A 383 -9.43 -7.55 1.49
C GLN A 383 -9.22 -8.14 0.10
N ASN A 384 -10.30 -8.39 -0.62
CA ASN A 384 -10.25 -9.12 -1.89
C ASN A 384 -10.12 -8.21 -3.12
N GLU A 385 -10.62 -6.97 -3.05
CA GLU A 385 -10.65 -6.07 -4.21
C GLU A 385 -9.68 -4.89 -4.05
N PHE A 386 -9.77 -4.16 -2.95
CA PHE A 386 -9.02 -2.91 -2.80
C PHE A 386 -7.58 -3.15 -2.31
N LEU A 387 -7.38 -4.00 -1.30
CA LEU A 387 -6.06 -4.25 -0.69
C LEU A 387 -5.00 -4.71 -1.71
N PRO A 388 -5.29 -5.63 -2.66
CA PRO A 388 -4.34 -5.98 -3.71
C PRO A 388 -3.90 -4.78 -4.55
N THR A 389 -4.81 -3.84 -4.79
CA THR A 389 -4.53 -2.59 -5.50
C THR A 389 -3.61 -1.67 -4.70
N TYR A 390 -3.86 -1.51 -3.38
CA TYR A 390 -2.95 -0.77 -2.48
C TYR A 390 -1.53 -1.38 -2.47
N GLN A 391 -1.44 -2.72 -2.40
CA GLN A 391 -0.17 -3.46 -2.44
C GLN A 391 0.55 -3.31 -3.78
N THR A 392 -0.18 -3.29 -4.89
CA THR A 392 0.39 -3.07 -6.23
C THR A 392 0.97 -1.67 -6.34
N ILE A 393 0.25 -0.64 -5.88
CA ILE A 393 0.72 0.75 -5.89
C ILE A 393 1.97 0.92 -5.05
N ILE A 394 2.04 0.35 -3.83
CA ILE A 394 3.23 0.49 -3.00
C ILE A 394 4.43 -0.24 -3.60
N THR A 395 4.20 -1.40 -4.22
CA THR A 395 5.25 -2.15 -4.94
C THR A 395 5.78 -1.34 -6.13
N ASN A 396 4.89 -0.70 -6.90
CA ASN A 396 5.29 0.19 -7.99
C ASN A 396 6.09 1.39 -7.47
N ALA A 397 5.64 2.04 -6.39
CA ALA A 397 6.36 3.13 -5.74
C ALA A 397 7.78 2.72 -5.32
N GLU A 398 7.93 1.53 -4.74
CA GLU A 398 9.23 0.98 -4.37
C GLU A 398 10.13 0.70 -5.58
N GLY A 399 9.55 0.27 -6.70
CA GLY A 399 10.26 0.10 -7.97
C GLY A 399 10.81 1.42 -8.52
N TYR A 400 10.06 2.52 -8.44
CA TYR A 400 10.58 3.85 -8.80
C TYR A 400 11.71 4.31 -7.88
N LEU A 401 11.65 3.95 -6.59
CA LEU A 401 12.70 4.26 -5.62
C LEU A 401 13.95 3.39 -5.79
N ASP A 402 13.93 2.34 -6.61
CA ASP A 402 15.12 1.54 -6.94
C ASP A 402 15.97 2.13 -8.09
N GLY A 403 15.59 3.31 -8.61
CA GLY A 403 16.27 3.92 -9.76
C GLY A 403 17.75 4.26 -9.53
N ASP A 404 18.14 4.66 -8.32
CA ASP A 404 19.53 4.92 -7.95
C ASP A 404 19.80 4.70 -6.45
N ASN A 405 21.06 4.87 -6.02
CA ASN A 405 21.47 4.67 -4.63
C ASN A 405 20.81 5.63 -3.65
N ASN A 406 20.58 6.90 -4.02
CA ASN A 406 19.97 7.89 -3.14
C ASN A 406 18.49 7.57 -2.92
N LEU A 407 17.76 7.28 -3.99
CA LEU A 407 16.35 6.87 -3.91
C LEU A 407 16.20 5.55 -3.15
N LYS A 408 17.12 4.61 -3.37
CA LYS A 408 17.14 3.33 -2.66
C LYS A 408 17.39 3.53 -1.16
N ASN A 409 18.27 4.46 -0.79
CA ASN A 409 18.47 4.84 0.60
C ASN A 409 17.17 5.43 1.18
N ILE A 410 16.39 6.23 0.43
CA ILE A 410 15.12 6.83 0.92
C ILE A 410 14.16 5.70 1.28
N LYS A 411 14.02 4.73 0.37
CA LYS A 411 13.21 3.53 0.60
C LYS A 411 13.67 2.75 1.83
N ASN A 412 14.98 2.50 1.95
CA ASN A 412 15.54 1.73 3.06
C ASN A 412 15.37 2.44 4.41
N THR A 413 15.57 3.76 4.47
CA THR A 413 15.34 4.57 5.67
C THR A 413 13.87 4.51 6.09
N ALA A 414 12.94 4.70 5.17
CA ALA A 414 11.51 4.59 5.46
C ALA A 414 11.14 3.17 5.95
N ARG A 415 11.69 2.11 5.34
CA ARG A 415 11.47 0.73 5.80
C ARG A 415 12.02 0.50 7.20
N ALA A 416 13.25 0.94 7.47
CA ALA A 416 13.87 0.83 8.79
C ALA A 416 13.04 1.51 9.90
N ILE A 417 12.39 2.65 9.61
CA ILE A 417 11.45 3.29 10.55
C ILE A 417 10.26 2.37 10.84
N SER A 418 9.61 1.83 9.80
CA SER A 418 8.45 0.93 10.01
C SER A 418 8.83 -0.37 10.74
N ASP A 419 9.99 -0.94 10.41
CA ASP A 419 10.51 -2.15 11.05
C ASP A 419 10.86 -1.88 12.51
N TYR A 420 11.31 -0.66 12.83
CA TYR A 420 11.52 -0.21 14.21
C TYR A 420 10.26 -0.34 15.06
N TYR A 421 9.16 0.25 14.60
CA TYR A 421 7.90 0.22 15.35
C TYR A 421 7.22 -1.14 15.38
N SER A 422 7.56 -2.03 14.44
CA SER A 422 6.96 -3.37 14.33
C SER A 422 7.73 -4.47 15.09
N SER A 423 8.97 -4.19 15.53
CA SER A 423 9.85 -5.19 16.17
C SER A 423 9.76 -5.21 17.70
N PRO A 424 10.07 -6.35 18.37
CA PRO A 424 10.12 -6.43 19.83
C PRO A 424 11.22 -5.54 20.43
N LYS A 425 10.98 -5.03 21.65
CA LYS A 425 11.79 -4.01 22.36
C LYS A 425 13.24 -4.41 22.73
N ASN A 426 13.64 -5.67 22.54
CA ASN A 426 14.96 -6.17 22.96
C ASN A 426 15.93 -6.25 21.79
N ARG A 427 16.37 -5.08 21.29
CA ARG A 427 17.35 -4.99 20.19
C ARG A 427 18.78 -5.14 20.69
N THR A 428 19.61 -5.83 19.91
CA THR A 428 21.05 -5.97 20.19
C THR A 428 21.81 -4.70 19.78
N PRO A 429 23.00 -4.42 20.36
CA PRO A 429 23.84 -3.32 19.89
C PRO A 429 24.19 -3.40 18.41
N GLU A 430 24.36 -4.61 17.87
CA GLU A 430 24.63 -4.85 16.45
C GLU A 430 23.44 -4.47 15.56
N ASP A 431 22.21 -4.77 16.01
CA ASP A 431 20.98 -4.36 15.31
C ASP A 431 20.84 -2.83 15.29
N ASN A 432 21.24 -2.16 16.38
CA ASN A 432 21.21 -0.71 16.50
C ASN A 432 22.21 -0.06 15.53
N GLU A 433 23.46 -0.54 15.45
CA GLU A 433 24.45 -0.05 14.46
C GLU A 433 23.97 -0.26 13.03
N LYS A 434 23.45 -1.45 12.71
CA LYS A 434 22.91 -1.72 11.37
C LYS A 434 21.76 -0.78 11.04
N THR A 435 20.85 -0.53 11.98
CA THR A 435 19.74 0.41 11.80
C THR A 435 20.27 1.84 11.60
N LEU A 436 21.19 2.30 12.44
CA LEU A 436 21.79 3.65 12.34
C LEU A 436 22.52 3.86 11.01
N SER A 437 23.21 2.83 10.49
CA SER A 437 23.86 2.90 9.17
C SER A 437 22.86 3.21 8.04
N ILE A 438 21.64 2.68 8.15
CA ILE A 438 20.57 2.93 7.18
C ILE A 438 19.96 4.32 7.44
N LEU A 439 19.65 4.67 8.68
CA LEU A 439 19.00 5.95 9.01
C LEU A 439 19.87 7.16 8.65
N HIS A 440 21.19 7.05 8.82
CA HIS A 440 22.16 8.09 8.46
C HIS A 440 22.60 8.07 6.98
N SER A 441 22.09 7.14 6.17
CA SER A 441 22.45 7.01 4.74
C SER A 441 21.96 8.16 3.86
N ILE A 442 21.05 9.00 4.38
CA ILE A 442 20.55 10.21 3.73
C ILE A 442 20.68 11.39 4.67
N THR A 443 21.05 12.52 4.06
CA THR A 443 21.08 13.81 4.74
C THR A 443 19.96 14.69 4.19
N PHE A 444 19.18 15.27 5.10
CA PHE A 444 18.13 16.24 4.79
C PHE A 444 18.63 17.68 5.02
N PRO A 445 17.92 18.71 4.55
CA PRO A 445 18.28 20.10 4.82
C PRO A 445 18.28 20.40 6.33
N ASP A 446 19.20 21.22 6.82
CA ASP A 446 19.31 21.54 8.25
C ASP A 446 18.06 22.25 8.81
N ASN A 447 17.33 22.94 7.93
CA ASN A 447 16.06 23.61 8.23
C ASN A 447 14.82 22.72 7.97
N ALA A 448 14.99 21.41 7.79
CA ALA A 448 13.88 20.51 7.47
C ALA A 448 12.75 20.50 8.52
N GLY A 449 13.01 21.02 9.71
CA GLY A 449 12.03 21.16 10.80
C GLY A 449 11.86 19.85 11.58
N ASN A 450 11.49 19.96 12.85
CA ASN A 450 11.29 18.81 13.75
C ASN A 450 9.87 18.23 13.69
N ASN A 451 9.09 18.58 12.67
CA ASN A 451 7.68 18.17 12.53
C ASN A 451 7.53 17.19 11.36
N GLY A 452 6.52 16.32 11.41
CA GLY A 452 6.25 15.33 10.35
C GLY A 452 7.22 14.15 10.34
N ALA A 453 7.38 13.50 9.18
CA ALA A 453 8.17 12.27 9.04
C ALA A 453 9.66 12.45 9.36
N ILE A 454 10.22 13.63 9.08
CA ILE A 454 11.63 13.93 9.42
C ILE A 454 11.81 14.12 10.92
N GLY A 455 10.84 14.73 11.61
CA GLY A 455 10.84 14.81 13.07
C GLY A 455 10.80 13.45 13.73
N GLU A 456 9.98 12.54 13.20
CA GLU A 456 9.90 11.14 13.62
C GLU A 456 11.24 10.41 13.42
N LEU A 457 11.85 10.54 12.24
CA LEU A 457 13.18 10.00 11.94
C LEU A 457 14.24 10.50 12.93
N ASN A 458 14.31 11.83 13.16
CA ASN A 458 15.31 12.41 14.05
C ASN A 458 15.12 11.94 15.50
N SER A 459 13.86 11.88 15.96
CA SER A 459 13.53 11.36 17.29
C SER A 459 13.93 9.89 17.43
N LEU A 460 13.73 9.10 16.37
CA LEU A 460 14.13 7.71 16.33
C LEU A 460 15.65 7.54 16.37
N ILE A 461 16.39 8.30 15.56
CA ILE A 461 17.87 8.30 15.57
C ILE A 461 18.37 8.58 16.98
N ILE A 462 17.89 9.65 17.61
CA ILE A 462 18.29 10.02 18.98
C ILE A 462 17.99 8.90 19.98
N SER A 463 16.83 8.25 19.87
CA SER A 463 16.47 7.12 20.74
C SER A 463 17.44 5.96 20.60
N ILE A 464 17.75 5.55 19.36
CA ILE A 464 18.66 4.43 19.08
C ILE A 464 20.10 4.78 19.48
N GLU A 465 20.56 6.00 19.19
CA GLU A 465 21.90 6.46 19.58
C GLU A 465 22.08 6.50 21.09
N ASN A 466 21.09 6.95 21.86
CA ASN A 466 21.15 6.93 23.32
C ASN A 466 21.19 5.50 23.89
N GLU A 467 20.43 4.58 23.30
CA GLU A 467 20.46 3.17 23.70
C GLU A 467 21.82 2.54 23.41
N GLN A 468 22.37 2.80 22.21
CA GLN A 468 23.68 2.34 21.79
C GLN A 468 24.80 2.89 22.69
N TYR A 469 24.73 4.19 22.99
CA TYR A 469 25.63 4.85 23.92
C TYR A 469 25.62 4.17 25.28
N THR A 470 24.43 3.95 25.84
CA THR A 470 24.26 3.36 27.18
C THR A 470 24.78 1.93 27.25
N LYS A 471 24.49 1.11 26.22
CA LYS A 471 24.87 -0.31 26.19
C LYS A 471 26.36 -0.53 25.91
N VAL A 472 26.99 0.30 25.07
CA VAL A 472 28.35 0.03 24.55
C VAL A 472 29.40 1.02 25.03
N PHE A 473 29.08 2.32 25.05
CA PHE A 473 30.09 3.38 25.21
C PHE A 473 30.15 3.96 26.63
N ALA A 474 29.04 4.05 27.36
CA ALA A 474 28.98 4.71 28.67
C ALA A 474 30.00 4.14 29.66
N GLY A 475 30.01 2.81 29.85
CA GLY A 475 30.96 2.15 30.76
C GLY A 475 32.42 2.30 30.32
N LYS A 476 32.70 2.28 29.01
CA LYS A 476 34.06 2.45 28.47
C LYS A 476 34.57 3.89 28.67
N ILE A 477 33.70 4.87 28.47
CA ILE A 477 33.99 6.29 28.71
C ILE A 477 34.30 6.53 30.18
N ASP A 478 33.47 6.01 31.09
CA ASP A 478 33.69 6.18 32.53
C ASP A 478 34.98 5.48 32.99
N GLN A 479 35.29 4.32 32.40
CA GLN A 479 36.55 3.62 32.64
C GLN A 479 37.77 4.45 32.21
N LEU A 480 37.78 5.04 31.00
CA LEU A 480 38.90 5.87 30.54
C LEU A 480 39.05 7.15 31.37
N LYS A 481 37.95 7.75 31.84
CA LYS A 481 38.00 8.91 32.74
C LYS A 481 38.69 8.57 34.06
N ALA A 482 38.41 7.38 34.61
CA ALA A 482 38.95 6.91 35.89
C ALA A 482 40.41 6.40 35.80
N MET A 483 40.86 5.97 34.61
CA MET A 483 42.23 5.50 34.39
C MET A 483 43.26 6.61 34.55
N ARG A 484 44.41 6.27 35.16
CA ARG A 484 45.60 7.14 35.20
C ARG A 484 46.38 6.98 33.88
N PRO A 485 47.06 8.04 33.40
CA PRO A 485 47.94 7.94 32.24
C PRO A 485 48.97 6.82 32.40
N GLY A 486 49.09 5.96 31.40
CA GLY A 486 49.97 4.79 31.42
C GLY A 486 49.74 3.87 30.22
N ALA A 487 50.56 2.82 30.08
CA ALA A 487 50.52 1.92 28.93
C ALA A 487 49.15 1.22 28.74
N GLU A 488 48.52 0.77 29.84
CA GLU A 488 47.20 0.14 29.82
C GLU A 488 46.11 1.12 29.35
N ALA A 489 46.14 2.36 29.86
CA ALA A 489 45.19 3.40 29.50
C ALA A 489 45.36 3.86 28.04
N SER A 490 46.60 3.92 27.53
CA SER A 490 46.87 4.21 26.12
C SER A 490 46.37 3.09 25.19
N ALA A 491 46.59 1.81 25.55
CA ALA A 491 46.05 0.70 24.78
C ALA A 491 44.52 0.69 24.76
N PHE A 492 43.89 1.02 25.89
CA PHE A 492 42.43 1.17 25.98
C PHE A 492 41.93 2.35 25.14
N CYS A 493 42.62 3.48 25.16
CA CYS A 493 42.31 4.67 24.37
C CYS A 493 42.35 4.38 22.87
N GLU A 494 43.39 3.73 22.36
CA GLU A 494 43.49 3.35 20.95
C GLU A 494 42.38 2.38 20.52
N LYS A 495 42.01 1.43 21.40
CA LYS A 495 40.87 0.55 21.15
C LYS A 495 39.56 1.35 21.06
N LEU A 496 39.30 2.24 22.01
CA LEU A 496 38.09 3.07 22.00
C LEU A 496 38.05 3.98 20.77
N LYS A 497 39.18 4.56 20.37
CA LYS A 497 39.32 5.38 19.16
C LYS A 497 38.99 4.59 17.90
N SER A 498 39.45 3.34 17.80
CA SER A 498 39.08 2.45 16.69
C SER A 498 37.58 2.17 16.65
N GLU A 499 36.95 1.93 17.80
CA GLU A 499 35.50 1.70 17.89
C GLU A 499 34.71 2.96 17.48
N VAL A 500 35.14 4.14 17.96
CA VAL A 500 34.58 5.46 17.62
C VAL A 500 34.62 5.76 16.11
N ASN A 501 35.70 5.36 15.44
CA ASN A 501 35.84 5.56 14.00
C ASN A 501 34.97 4.61 13.17
N SER A 502 34.46 3.52 13.77
CA SER A 502 33.70 2.47 13.09
C SER A 502 32.19 2.48 13.36
N THR A 503 31.74 3.24 14.37
CA THR A 503 30.31 3.34 14.74
C THR A 503 29.56 4.33 13.87
N TYR A 504 28.28 4.03 13.58
CA TYR A 504 27.35 4.94 12.94
C TYR A 504 26.60 5.83 13.96
N CYS A 505 26.80 5.62 15.26
CA CYS A 505 26.23 6.46 16.31
C CYS A 505 27.02 7.78 16.43
N ARG A 506 26.48 8.88 15.89
CA ARG A 506 27.16 10.18 15.88
C ARG A 506 27.37 10.72 17.30
N GLN A 507 26.33 10.65 18.13
CA GLN A 507 26.41 11.06 19.53
C GLN A 507 27.46 10.24 20.34
N CYS A 508 27.59 8.94 20.07
CA CYS A 508 28.58 8.09 20.71
C CYS A 508 29.99 8.52 20.31
N SER A 509 30.20 8.74 19.01
CA SER A 509 31.47 9.19 18.45
C SER A 509 31.91 10.54 19.00
N GLU A 510 31.02 11.53 19.05
CA GLU A 510 31.29 12.87 19.60
C GLU A 510 31.66 12.82 21.09
N LYS A 511 30.84 12.16 21.92
CA LYS A 511 31.08 12.06 23.36
C LYS A 511 32.37 11.31 23.69
N ALA A 512 32.64 10.21 22.99
CA ALA A 512 33.86 9.43 23.21
C ALA A 512 35.10 10.18 22.70
N SER A 513 35.03 10.85 21.55
CA SER A 513 36.13 11.66 21.02
C SER A 513 36.53 12.79 21.96
N SER A 514 35.56 13.47 22.57
CA SER A 514 35.83 14.48 23.60
C SER A 514 36.66 13.92 24.76
N VAL A 515 36.29 12.73 25.26
CA VAL A 515 36.96 12.10 26.40
C VAL A 515 38.34 11.55 26.02
N ILE A 516 38.49 11.06 24.79
CA ILE A 516 39.78 10.66 24.23
C ILE A 516 40.73 11.86 24.19
N ASN A 517 40.27 13.01 23.69
CA ASN A 517 41.07 14.24 23.64
C ASN A 517 41.48 14.71 25.05
N ASP A 518 40.54 14.69 26.01
CA ASP A 518 40.83 15.01 27.41
C ASP A 518 41.88 14.05 28.02
N TYR A 519 41.82 12.76 27.69
CA TYR A 519 42.82 11.79 28.12
C TYR A 519 44.20 12.08 27.49
N MET A 520 44.24 12.36 26.19
CA MET A 520 45.50 12.67 25.50
C MET A 520 46.18 13.91 26.10
N GLN A 521 45.39 14.93 26.45
CA GLN A 521 45.90 16.11 27.14
C GLN A 521 46.45 15.77 28.54
N ARG A 522 45.72 15.01 29.36
CA ARG A 522 46.21 14.54 30.68
C ARG A 522 47.50 13.72 30.58
N GLN A 523 47.63 12.92 29.52
CA GLN A 523 48.83 12.12 29.27
C GLN A 523 50.02 13.01 28.88
N GLU A 524 49.80 14.01 28.04
CA GLU A 524 50.82 15.00 27.67
C GLU A 524 51.29 15.80 28.91
N ASP A 525 50.36 16.26 29.75
CA ASP A 525 50.67 16.98 30.98
C ASP A 525 51.50 16.13 31.96
N GLU A 526 51.17 14.85 32.13
CA GLU A 526 51.93 13.95 32.99
C GLU A 526 53.33 13.66 32.43
N ASN A 527 53.46 13.48 31.11
CA ASN A 527 54.76 13.33 30.45
C ASN A 527 55.63 14.59 30.63
N ASN A 528 55.04 15.78 30.45
CA ASN A 528 55.72 17.05 30.68
C ASN A 528 56.18 17.16 32.14
N ARG A 529 55.33 16.78 33.10
CA ARG A 529 55.66 16.79 34.54
C ARG A 529 56.81 15.84 34.88
N LEU A 530 56.82 14.62 34.31
CA LEU A 530 57.88 13.65 34.53
C LEU A 530 59.21 14.11 33.90
N ALA A 531 59.17 14.66 32.68
CA ALA A 531 60.34 15.22 32.03
C ALA A 531 60.92 16.42 32.80
N ALA A 532 60.06 17.31 33.30
CA ALA A 532 60.48 18.44 34.13
C ALA A 532 61.14 17.97 35.43
N LYS A 533 60.58 16.95 36.11
CA LYS A 533 61.22 16.37 37.31
C LYS A 533 62.58 15.76 37.01
N ARG A 534 62.76 15.12 35.85
CA ARG A 534 64.06 14.58 35.43
C ARG A 534 65.06 15.71 35.17
N LEU A 535 64.63 16.77 34.49
CA LEU A 535 65.44 17.98 34.29
C LEU A 535 65.85 18.61 35.62
N ASP A 536 64.94 18.74 36.58
CA ASP A 536 65.23 19.27 37.92
C ASP A 536 66.27 18.41 38.67
N ALA A 537 66.15 17.08 38.57
CA ALA A 537 67.10 16.15 39.16
C ALA A 537 68.48 16.28 38.49
N ALA A 538 68.54 16.33 37.16
CA ALA A 538 69.77 16.53 36.39
C ALA A 538 70.43 17.89 36.70
N THR A 539 69.64 18.96 36.79
CA THR A 539 70.09 20.31 37.13
C THR A 539 70.64 20.37 38.55
N THR A 540 69.97 19.75 39.52
CA THR A 540 70.46 19.65 40.91
C THR A 540 71.80 18.93 40.97
N ASN A 541 71.91 17.76 40.35
CA ASN A 541 73.17 17.01 40.29
C ASN A 541 74.29 17.81 39.60
N ALA A 542 73.97 18.49 38.49
CA ALA A 542 74.92 19.32 37.78
C ALA A 542 75.41 20.53 38.62
N ARG A 543 74.53 21.17 39.40
CA ARG A 543 74.91 22.25 40.32
C ARG A 543 75.86 21.77 41.40
N ASP A 544 75.60 20.62 42.01
CA ASP A 544 76.47 20.02 43.02
C ASP A 544 77.86 19.70 42.44
N GLN A 545 77.90 19.12 41.22
CA GLN A 545 79.14 18.84 40.51
C GLN A 545 79.90 20.12 40.15
N VAL A 546 79.23 21.15 39.63
CA VAL A 546 79.87 22.46 39.34
C VAL A 546 80.47 23.06 40.59
N PHE A 547 79.80 22.95 41.74
CA PHE A 547 80.33 23.45 43.02
C PHE A 547 81.57 22.68 43.46
N ALA A 548 81.56 21.35 43.39
CA ALA A 548 82.72 20.51 43.70
C ALA A 548 83.92 20.82 42.76
N ILE A 549 83.65 20.98 41.46
CA ILE A 549 84.67 21.34 40.47
C ILE A 549 85.22 22.74 40.74
N LEU A 550 84.39 23.73 41.10
CA LEU A 550 84.85 25.07 41.47
C LEU A 550 85.83 25.06 42.65
N GLN A 551 85.61 24.19 43.64
CA GLN A 551 86.54 24.04 44.76
C GLN A 551 87.88 23.48 44.28
N LYS A 552 87.86 22.42 43.47
CA LYS A 552 89.08 21.83 42.89
C LYS A 552 89.78 22.78 41.91
N GLU A 553 89.05 23.56 41.12
CA GLU A 553 89.63 24.56 40.22
C GLU A 553 90.45 25.61 40.98
N LYS A 554 90.01 26.03 42.17
CA LYS A 554 90.76 26.99 43.00
C LYS A 554 92.09 26.40 43.51
N ILE A 555 92.09 25.12 43.87
CA ILE A 555 93.29 24.39 44.31
C ILE A 555 94.26 24.25 43.15
N ILE A 556 93.79 23.70 42.02
CA ILE A 556 94.60 23.51 40.80
C ILE A 556 95.17 24.85 40.31
N ARG A 557 94.37 25.94 40.31
CA ARG A 557 94.84 27.27 39.93
C ARG A 557 95.93 27.77 40.88
N ARG A 558 95.79 27.59 42.19
CA ARG A 558 96.81 27.99 43.16
C ARG A 558 98.14 27.29 42.89
N HIS A 559 98.13 26.00 42.61
CA HIS A 559 99.34 25.26 42.25
C HIS A 559 99.96 25.76 40.94
N PHE A 560 99.16 25.99 39.91
CA PHE A 560 99.66 26.59 38.68
C PHE A 560 100.30 27.97 38.90
N ASP A 561 99.68 28.82 39.73
CA ASP A 561 100.14 30.20 39.99
C ASP A 561 101.39 30.25 40.90
N ASN A 562 101.56 29.28 41.81
CA ASN A 562 102.66 29.22 42.77
C ASN A 562 103.86 28.43 42.26
N ASP A 563 103.63 27.23 41.72
CA ASP A 563 104.70 26.25 41.47
C ASP A 563 105.33 26.44 40.08
N TYR A 564 104.67 27.16 39.18
CA TYR A 564 105.06 27.31 37.77
C TYR A 564 105.13 28.76 37.28
N ARG A 565 105.34 29.71 38.20
CA ARG A 565 105.34 31.16 37.93
C ARG A 565 106.41 31.62 36.93
N ASP A 566 107.56 30.93 36.92
CA ASP A 566 108.76 31.33 36.17
C ASP A 566 108.96 30.53 34.86
N GLY A 567 107.98 29.70 34.47
CA GLY A 567 107.97 28.90 33.23
C GLY A 567 107.43 27.48 33.45
N MET A 568 106.65 26.96 32.49
CA MET A 568 106.07 25.60 32.54
C MET A 568 106.81 24.63 31.60
N PRO A 569 107.10 23.40 32.05
CA PRO A 569 107.48 22.29 31.17
C PRO A 569 106.37 21.93 30.15
N GLU A 570 106.75 21.40 28.99
CA GLU A 570 105.85 21.08 27.87
C GLU A 570 104.76 20.05 28.23
N ASP A 571 105.07 19.10 29.11
CA ASP A 571 104.14 18.10 29.65
C ASP A 571 103.09 18.69 30.62
N VAL A 572 103.42 19.79 31.29
CA VAL A 572 102.51 20.56 32.16
C VAL A 572 101.61 21.49 31.34
N GLU A 573 102.08 21.95 30.17
CA GLU A 573 101.31 22.80 29.24
C GLU A 573 100.05 22.09 28.71
N TYR A 574 100.15 20.80 28.37
CA TYR A 574 98.97 19.99 27.99
C TYR A 574 97.93 19.84 29.12
N ILE A 575 98.36 19.84 30.38
CA ILE A 575 97.45 19.77 31.54
C ILE A 575 96.82 21.13 31.81
N LYS A 576 97.56 22.21 31.52
CA LYS A 576 97.05 23.58 31.53
C LYS A 576 95.97 23.81 30.47
N GLU A 577 96.13 23.26 29.27
CA GLU A 577 95.08 23.27 28.23
C GLU A 577 93.82 22.50 28.66
N ASP A 578 93.97 21.31 29.25
CA ASP A 578 92.85 20.53 29.79
C ASP A 578 92.15 21.29 30.95
N PHE A 579 92.90 22.01 31.77
CA PHE A 579 92.37 22.86 32.84
C PHE A 579 91.62 24.10 32.30
N ASP A 580 92.14 24.76 31.28
CA ASP A 580 91.44 25.88 30.65
C ASP A 580 90.16 25.41 29.94
N ARG A 581 90.18 24.20 29.35
CA ARG A 581 88.97 23.55 28.80
C ARG A 581 87.96 23.22 29.90
N LEU A 582 88.40 22.72 31.07
CA LEU A 582 87.55 22.50 32.24
C LEU A 582 86.82 23.80 32.63
N GLN A 583 87.55 24.92 32.74
CA GLN A 583 86.99 26.22 33.10
C GLN A 583 85.98 26.74 32.06
N GLN A 584 86.28 26.56 30.77
CA GLN A 584 85.38 26.96 29.70
C GLN A 584 84.09 26.12 29.69
N ASN A 585 84.20 24.80 29.80
CA ASN A 585 83.04 23.91 29.82
C ASN A 585 82.20 24.11 31.09
N ARG A 586 82.84 24.44 32.23
CA ARG A 586 82.15 24.74 33.48
C ARG A 586 81.34 26.03 33.35
N LYS A 587 81.90 27.07 32.73
CA LYS A 587 81.16 28.31 32.44
C LYS A 587 79.96 28.07 31.51
N LYS A 588 80.12 27.20 30.50
CA LYS A 588 79.01 26.80 29.60
C LYS A 588 77.90 26.08 30.36
N LEU A 589 78.23 25.06 31.16
CA LEU A 589 77.26 24.36 31.99
C LEU A 589 76.61 25.30 33.00
N GLN A 590 77.37 26.17 33.66
CA GLN A 590 76.82 27.16 34.60
C GLN A 590 75.85 28.13 33.91
N SER A 591 76.14 28.53 32.67
CA SER A 591 75.20 29.35 31.88
C SER A 591 73.92 28.58 31.56
N ALA A 592 74.01 27.30 31.20
CA ALA A 592 72.83 26.46 30.96
C ALA A 592 71.97 26.29 32.23
N LEU A 593 72.59 26.03 33.39
CA LEU A 593 71.89 25.86 34.67
C LEU A 593 71.16 27.11 35.20
N ASN A 594 71.44 28.28 34.62
CA ASN A 594 70.80 29.55 34.96
C ASN A 594 69.65 29.93 34.00
N ASN A 595 69.40 29.14 32.96
CA ASN A 595 68.29 29.38 32.05
C ASN A 595 66.95 28.98 32.67
N GLU A 596 65.88 29.69 32.30
CA GLU A 596 64.51 29.30 32.62
C GLU A 596 63.97 28.34 31.54
N TYR A 597 63.53 27.16 31.95
CA TYR A 597 63.01 26.11 31.06
C TYR A 597 61.47 25.96 31.14
N SER A 598 60.79 26.97 31.68
CA SER A 598 59.33 27.00 31.79
C SER A 598 58.68 27.07 30.40
N GLY A 599 57.69 26.20 30.16
CA GLY A 599 56.94 26.17 28.90
C GLY A 599 57.52 25.30 27.78
N LEU A 600 58.61 24.55 28.03
CA LEU A 600 59.10 23.55 27.09
C LEU A 600 58.24 22.28 27.11
N ASN A 601 58.07 21.65 25.94
CA ASN A 601 57.39 20.35 25.84
C ASN A 601 58.31 19.18 26.23
N THR A 602 57.73 17.98 26.40
CA THR A 602 58.44 16.77 26.83
C THR A 602 59.72 16.50 26.02
N THR A 603 59.66 16.61 24.69
CA THR A 603 60.83 16.37 23.82
C THR A 603 61.94 17.38 24.09
N GLN A 604 61.59 18.66 24.18
CA GLN A 604 62.55 19.73 24.47
C GLN A 604 63.16 19.59 25.87
N LEU A 605 62.35 19.27 26.87
CA LEU A 605 62.82 19.00 28.24
C LEU A 605 63.81 17.84 28.29
N ASN A 606 63.54 16.75 27.56
CA ASN A 606 64.44 15.61 27.47
C ASN A 606 65.77 15.97 26.79
N ILE A 607 65.76 16.73 25.69
CA ILE A 607 66.97 17.18 24.99
C ILE A 607 67.85 18.02 25.93
N VAL A 608 67.26 18.99 26.63
CA VAL A 608 67.98 19.82 27.60
C VAL A 608 68.54 18.98 28.75
N THR A 609 67.74 18.02 29.25
CA THR A 609 68.18 17.10 30.30
C THR A 609 69.42 16.31 29.87
N GLU A 610 69.38 15.73 28.66
CA GLU A 610 70.50 14.97 28.10
C GLU A 610 71.75 15.84 27.89
N GLU A 611 71.58 17.10 27.46
CA GLU A 611 72.68 18.05 27.32
C GLU A 611 73.34 18.38 28.67
N ILE A 612 72.54 18.66 29.71
CA ILE A 612 73.04 18.91 31.07
C ILE A 612 73.75 17.68 31.64
N GLU A 613 73.16 16.49 31.49
CA GLU A 613 73.77 15.23 31.92
C GLU A 613 75.11 14.98 31.22
N TYR A 614 75.18 15.19 29.90
CA TYR A 614 76.41 15.04 29.11
C TYR A 614 77.51 16.02 29.53
N GLN A 615 77.18 17.32 29.62
CA GLN A 615 78.15 18.36 30.02
C GLN A 615 78.67 18.13 31.44
N THR A 616 77.81 17.67 32.35
CA THR A 616 78.20 17.32 33.72
C THR A 616 79.19 16.16 33.74
N GLN A 617 78.94 15.10 32.96
CA GLN A 617 79.84 13.96 32.84
C GLN A 617 81.18 14.31 32.17
N ASP A 618 81.17 15.15 31.13
CA ASP A 618 82.38 15.60 30.44
C ASP A 618 83.30 16.38 31.39
N LEU A 619 82.73 17.28 32.19
CA LEU A 619 83.49 18.03 33.20
C LEU A 619 84.14 17.13 34.25
N ALA A 620 83.41 16.14 34.77
CA ALA A 620 83.95 15.18 35.71
C ALA A 620 85.13 14.40 35.10
N LYS A 621 85.03 13.98 33.83
CA LYS A 621 86.10 13.26 33.11
C LYS A 621 87.33 14.13 32.85
N ILE A 622 87.15 15.42 32.54
CA ILE A 622 88.28 16.34 32.36
C ILE A 622 89.01 16.53 33.70
N LEU A 623 88.28 16.75 34.79
CA LEU A 623 88.87 16.88 36.12
C LEU A 623 89.61 15.60 36.55
N GLU A 624 88.99 14.43 36.37
CA GLU A 624 89.61 13.13 36.67
C GLU A 624 90.91 12.94 35.87
N ARG A 625 90.92 13.32 34.58
CA ARG A 625 92.12 13.24 33.73
C ARG A 625 93.25 14.12 34.25
N ILE A 626 92.95 15.35 34.66
CA ILE A 626 93.92 16.27 35.26
C ILE A 626 94.50 15.65 36.54
N CYS A 627 93.64 15.25 37.48
CA CYS A 627 94.07 14.72 38.77
C CYS A 627 94.78 13.36 38.66
N LYS A 628 94.48 12.54 37.64
CA LYS A 628 95.18 11.27 37.42
C LYS A 628 96.58 11.48 36.83
N ARG A 629 96.76 12.50 35.99
CA ARG A 629 98.05 12.80 35.35
C ARG A 629 98.99 13.55 36.28
N MET A 630 98.44 14.43 37.12
CA MET A 630 99.18 15.15 38.15
C MET A 630 98.34 15.20 39.44
N PRO A 631 98.42 14.15 40.28
CA PRO A 631 97.73 14.11 41.57
C PRO A 631 98.06 15.30 42.47
N GLU A 632 99.33 15.73 42.44
CA GLU A 632 99.87 16.87 43.19
C GLU A 632 99.04 18.16 43.00
N LEU A 633 98.42 18.37 41.83
CA LEU A 633 97.64 19.58 41.54
C LEU A 633 96.23 19.56 42.16
N CYS A 634 95.76 18.39 42.59
CA CYS A 634 94.39 18.17 43.06
C CYS A 634 94.28 17.88 44.56
N ASP A 635 95.41 17.70 45.24
CA ASP A 635 95.52 17.56 46.70
C ASP A 635 95.63 18.95 47.36
N GLU A 636 95.25 19.08 48.64
CA GLU A 636 95.13 20.38 49.35
C GLU A 636 96.46 21.00 49.81
#